data_AF-A0AAV6PID9-F1
#
_entry.id   AF-A0AAV6PID9-F1
#
_cell.length_a   1.000
_cell.length_b   1.000
_cell.length_c   1.000
_cell.angle_alpha   90.00
_cell.angle_beta   90.00
_cell.angle_gamma   90.00
#
_symmetry.space_group_name_H-M   'P 1'
#
loop_
_entity.id
_entity.type
_entity.pdbx_description
1 polymer ?
#
loop_
_entity_poly.entity_id
_entity_poly.type
_entity_poly.pdbx_seq_one_letter_code
_entity_poly.pdbx_strand_id
1 'polypeptide(L)'
;MLVLANRPGFPFLGNDFFGALGDIFSCHAVDNPQPEAELAMLKRYGPDVPDATLRRLVCAFGELRSMADQGTITYPYSTREVVNVVRHLQRFPSEGLSSVLRNVFDFDSYNKDVREVLIEALHKHGIPIGAKASSVSLAKELPLPEVKMSGYWTVNQSGNARRKLLCPTETHNVHVKGPVFLRVHTSPCHPQESRALSFSEEKSHFQIPMNEVNIICDVITKEDVLYMATCNPVSLYSMKERADAIRFIELYDVFPRTISGVWQPFVTVAPLGSPLDTQVVLHEEQSNTILLLDLGSGAVRRLMLSPDNDPPASTASNWWSSKDTQGGFKMCRDFSHRNWLLFYKEGGSSLEVLDVLEGQVHSISLPINVTSVFLVAEDRWLLLESDTNKKFLLTKPVHMAAEDSGVCQLHSVSDDPLSSGHGVSSAEASVPQMVSCEQLPNENLSAALDQKIVSPNRVVADSGSFAQVVVGFPDLMSPNEVYSFKRPDDLAAMKSSDGGAHMFLRGGVRSSAPKQHNCVSLLSANQVVRALPPTKVPLKEVYPKEATPPMVAAYLEVTDLTSKKVKYIPVPRSTTVSPYTSWLSRLSETDVVMAPLGSGGVVTVDVGGCVRLWETGLDTLQRSLMEWRNMIGSEDGRPVQITIQRDSGLDVSAPKHGKVDAANAPHVGGNQWAGGTGGRDTAGLGGKGGPYRLDAGHKVHQVSQAEKDAVPEEVRRAARDMAEKAFKQSFFFLTIDIWLSSVTVL
;
A
#
# COMPACT_ATOMS: atom_id res chain seq x y z
N MET A 1 -11.59 -30.25 42.71
CA MET A 1 -12.03 -30.75 41.39
C MET A 1 -12.05 -29.56 40.44
N LEU A 2 -11.46 -29.68 39.26
CA LEU A 2 -11.53 -28.64 38.21
C LEU A 2 -12.46 -29.15 37.12
N VAL A 3 -13.50 -28.38 36.79
CA VAL A 3 -14.49 -28.72 35.77
C VAL A 3 -14.41 -27.66 34.67
N LEU A 4 -14.28 -28.11 33.42
CA LEU A 4 -14.39 -27.25 32.25
C LEU A 4 -15.80 -27.39 31.69
N ALA A 5 -16.51 -26.27 31.61
CA ALA A 5 -17.85 -26.20 31.04
C ALA A 5 -17.84 -25.20 29.89
N ASN A 6 -18.52 -25.53 28.79
CA ASN A 6 -18.75 -24.59 27.70
C ASN A 6 -19.93 -23.67 28.06
N ARG A 7 -19.96 -22.48 27.45
CA ARG A 7 -21.11 -21.59 27.56
C ARG A 7 -22.37 -22.31 27.02
N PRO A 8 -23.49 -22.29 27.76
CA PRO A 8 -24.74 -22.90 27.27
C PRO A 8 -25.24 -22.14 26.04
N GLY A 9 -25.55 -22.87 24.96
CA GLY A 9 -26.01 -22.28 23.69
C GLY A 9 -25.53 -23.08 22.48
N PHE A 10 -26.13 -22.84 21.30
CA PHE A 10 -25.68 -23.47 20.05
C PHE A 10 -24.20 -23.17 19.77
N PRO A 11 -23.37 -24.16 19.35
CA PRO A 11 -23.71 -25.54 19.00
C PRO A 11 -23.75 -26.53 20.18
N PHE A 12 -23.47 -26.09 21.41
CA PHE A 12 -23.45 -26.92 22.62
C PHE A 12 -24.82 -27.00 23.29
N LEU A 13 -25.68 -27.86 22.76
CA LEU A 13 -27.05 -28.13 23.22
C LEU A 13 -27.13 -28.96 24.53
N GLY A 14 -26.12 -28.85 25.40
CA GLY A 14 -26.04 -29.59 26.66
C GLY A 14 -26.94 -29.03 27.76
N ASN A 15 -26.96 -29.71 28.91
CA ASN A 15 -27.64 -29.21 30.11
C ASN A 15 -26.92 -27.94 30.63
N ASP A 16 -27.70 -26.98 31.11
CA ASP A 16 -27.16 -25.76 31.74
C ASP A 16 -26.49 -26.11 33.09
N PHE A 17 -25.22 -26.50 32.99
CA PHE A 17 -24.38 -26.84 34.14
C PHE A 17 -24.26 -25.67 35.12
N PHE A 18 -24.20 -24.45 34.61
CA PHE A 18 -24.05 -23.26 35.45
C PHE A 18 -25.32 -23.00 36.27
N GLY A 19 -26.49 -23.09 35.63
CA GLY A 19 -27.77 -22.99 36.34
C GLY A 19 -28.00 -24.10 37.36
N ALA A 20 -27.45 -25.30 37.15
CA ALA A 20 -27.68 -26.44 38.04
C ALA A 20 -26.68 -26.57 39.20
N LEU A 21 -25.40 -26.25 38.96
CA LEU A 21 -24.30 -26.54 39.89
C LEU A 21 -23.30 -25.38 40.02
N GLY A 22 -23.57 -24.20 39.45
CA GLY A 22 -22.64 -23.06 39.50
C GLY A 22 -22.28 -22.62 40.92
N ASP A 23 -23.24 -22.66 41.84
CA ASP A 23 -23.12 -22.16 43.22
C ASP A 23 -22.12 -22.94 44.09
N ILE A 24 -21.75 -24.16 43.68
CA ILE A 24 -20.79 -25.01 44.41
C ILE A 24 -19.37 -24.93 43.85
N PHE A 25 -19.12 -24.10 42.84
CA PHE A 25 -17.79 -23.89 42.25
C PHE A 25 -17.34 -22.41 42.33
N SER A 26 -16.03 -22.20 42.41
CA SER A 26 -15.42 -20.91 42.10
C SER A 26 -15.32 -20.78 40.59
N CYS A 27 -16.10 -19.88 40.00
CA CYS A 27 -16.22 -19.73 38.56
C CYS A 27 -15.15 -18.77 38.02
N HIS A 28 -14.41 -19.22 37.00
CA HIS A 28 -13.45 -18.41 36.26
C HIS A 28 -13.80 -18.49 34.77
N ALA A 29 -14.18 -17.36 34.18
CA ALA A 29 -14.42 -17.28 32.75
C ALA A 29 -13.08 -17.35 32.01
N VAL A 30 -13.01 -18.23 31.01
CA VAL A 30 -11.86 -18.33 30.10
C VAL A 30 -12.30 -17.77 28.76
N ASP A 31 -11.92 -16.52 28.51
CA ASP A 31 -12.19 -15.85 27.25
C ASP A 31 -11.21 -16.30 26.17
N ASN A 32 -11.52 -15.95 24.93
CA ASN A 32 -10.57 -16.11 23.84
C ASN A 32 -9.30 -15.28 24.14
N PRO A 33 -8.11 -15.81 23.79
CA PRO A 33 -6.86 -15.09 24.01
C PRO A 33 -6.85 -13.75 23.27
N GLN A 34 -6.19 -12.76 23.88
CA GLN A 34 -5.91 -11.48 23.21
C GLN A 34 -5.04 -11.72 21.96
N PRO A 35 -5.13 -10.88 20.91
CA PRO A 35 -4.45 -11.10 19.64
C PRO A 35 -2.95 -11.42 19.76
N GLU A 36 -2.22 -10.71 20.63
CA GLU A 36 -0.79 -10.94 20.86
C GLU A 36 -0.51 -12.28 21.54
N ALA A 37 -1.35 -12.68 22.48
CA ALA A 37 -1.25 -13.96 23.18
C ALA A 37 -1.62 -15.13 22.25
N GLU A 38 -2.65 -14.95 21.41
CA GLU A 38 -3.05 -15.94 20.40
C GLU A 38 -1.93 -16.13 19.38
N LEU A 39 -1.35 -15.03 18.85
CA LEU A 39 -0.22 -15.07 17.93
C LEU A 39 0.98 -15.80 18.53
N ALA A 40 1.37 -15.47 19.77
CA ALA A 40 2.48 -16.11 20.46
C ALA A 40 2.24 -17.61 20.68
N MET A 41 0.99 -18.01 20.93
CA MET A 41 0.61 -19.41 21.05
C MET A 41 0.65 -20.13 19.69
N LEU A 42 0.08 -19.55 18.62
CA LEU A 42 0.08 -20.15 17.28
C LEU A 42 1.51 -20.38 16.77
N LYS A 43 2.42 -19.44 17.03
CA LYS A 43 3.84 -19.56 16.66
C LYS A 43 4.53 -20.78 17.28
N ARG A 44 4.07 -21.25 18.45
CA ARG A 44 4.57 -22.50 19.06
C ARG A 44 4.07 -23.76 18.35
N TYR A 45 2.89 -23.69 17.74
CA TYR A 45 2.30 -24.81 17.00
C TYR A 45 2.78 -24.90 15.55
N GLY A 46 3.18 -23.77 14.95
CA GLY A 46 3.71 -23.70 13.59
C GLY A 46 4.89 -22.73 13.50
N PRO A 47 6.09 -23.12 13.97
CA PRO A 47 7.28 -22.25 13.94
C PRO A 47 7.76 -21.90 12.53
N ASP A 48 7.48 -22.75 11.54
CA ASP A 48 7.86 -22.53 10.14
C ASP A 48 6.77 -21.83 9.33
N VAL A 49 5.59 -21.60 9.94
CA VAL A 49 4.50 -20.85 9.30
C VAL A 49 4.84 -19.35 9.36
N PRO A 50 4.77 -18.62 8.23
CA PRO A 50 5.11 -17.20 8.22
C PRO A 50 4.30 -16.37 9.23
N ASP A 51 4.99 -15.50 9.99
CA ASP A 51 4.36 -14.62 10.99
C ASP A 51 3.22 -13.77 10.38
N ALA A 52 3.35 -13.38 9.10
CA ALA A 52 2.31 -12.65 8.38
C ALA A 52 1.02 -13.47 8.23
N THR A 53 1.13 -14.77 7.89
CA THR A 53 0.00 -15.69 7.79
C THR A 53 -0.66 -15.90 9.14
N LEU A 54 0.13 -16.07 10.21
CA LEU A 54 -0.40 -16.23 11.56
C LEU A 54 -1.18 -14.99 12.01
N ARG A 55 -0.69 -13.78 11.75
CA ARG A 55 -1.41 -12.54 12.07
C ARG A 55 -2.73 -12.42 11.31
N ARG A 56 -2.75 -12.74 10.01
CA ARG A 56 -3.98 -12.73 9.20
C ARG A 56 -5.03 -13.68 9.76
N LEU A 57 -4.62 -14.87 10.20
CA LEU A 57 -5.50 -15.82 10.86
C LEU A 57 -6.06 -15.28 12.18
N VAL A 58 -5.22 -14.69 13.04
CA VAL A 58 -5.67 -14.11 14.31
C VAL A 58 -6.67 -12.98 14.07
N CYS A 59 -6.38 -12.06 13.14
CA CYS A 59 -7.29 -10.95 12.81
C CYS A 59 -8.62 -11.45 12.23
N ALA A 60 -8.57 -12.35 11.24
CA ALA A 60 -9.78 -12.86 10.59
C ALA A 60 -10.67 -13.65 11.55
N PHE A 61 -10.10 -14.58 12.34
CA PHE A 61 -10.88 -15.33 13.32
C PHE A 61 -11.35 -14.46 14.50
N GLY A 62 -10.61 -13.40 14.83
CA GLY A 62 -11.05 -12.37 15.78
C GLY A 62 -12.31 -11.65 15.30
N GLU A 63 -12.34 -11.23 14.03
CA GLU A 63 -13.53 -10.61 13.41
C GLU A 63 -14.71 -11.59 13.38
N LEU A 64 -14.49 -12.83 12.92
CA LEU A 64 -15.54 -13.84 12.89
C LEU A 64 -16.16 -14.12 14.27
N ARG A 65 -15.34 -14.16 15.33
CA ARG A 65 -15.83 -14.29 16.72
C ARG A 65 -16.68 -13.09 17.13
N SER A 66 -16.24 -11.87 16.79
CA SER A 66 -17.01 -10.65 17.08
C SER A 66 -18.37 -10.67 16.37
N MET A 67 -18.42 -11.15 15.14
CA MET A 67 -19.66 -11.31 14.38
C MET A 67 -20.59 -12.36 15.01
N ALA A 68 -20.03 -13.44 15.57
CA ALA A 68 -20.80 -14.43 16.31
C ALA A 68 -21.38 -13.87 17.62
N ASP A 69 -20.58 -13.10 18.36
CA ASP A 69 -21.03 -12.42 19.59
C ASP A 69 -22.13 -11.38 19.32
N GLN A 70 -22.09 -10.74 18.15
CA GLN A 70 -23.13 -9.80 17.67
C GLN A 70 -24.36 -10.52 17.09
N GLY A 71 -24.31 -11.84 16.89
CA GLY A 71 -25.38 -12.64 16.30
C GLY A 71 -25.52 -12.52 14.78
N THR A 72 -24.54 -11.94 14.09
CA THR A 72 -24.51 -11.86 12.61
C THR A 72 -24.26 -13.24 12.00
N ILE A 73 -23.40 -14.04 12.62
CA ILE A 73 -23.21 -15.45 12.29
C ILE A 73 -23.56 -16.31 13.49
N THR A 74 -24.01 -17.54 13.26
CA THR A 74 -24.46 -18.44 14.34
C THR A 74 -23.34 -19.28 14.93
N TYR A 75 -22.24 -19.49 14.20
CA TYR A 75 -21.14 -20.36 14.62
C TYR A 75 -19.97 -19.57 15.24
N PRO A 76 -19.63 -19.82 16.51
CA PRO A 76 -18.51 -19.15 17.16
C PRO A 76 -17.19 -19.90 16.89
N TYR A 77 -16.42 -19.44 15.90
CA TYR A 77 -15.13 -20.07 15.56
C TYR A 77 -14.12 -19.98 16.72
N SER A 78 -13.56 -21.12 17.09
CA SER A 78 -12.70 -21.29 18.26
C SER A 78 -11.21 -21.15 17.92
N THR A 79 -10.40 -20.77 18.91
CA THR A 79 -8.93 -20.82 18.82
C THR A 79 -8.40 -22.22 18.45
N ARG A 80 -9.13 -23.30 18.80
CA ARG A 80 -8.73 -24.67 18.45
C ARG A 80 -8.74 -24.91 16.95
N GLU A 81 -9.66 -24.30 16.22
CA GLU A 81 -9.73 -24.39 14.76
C GLU A 81 -8.51 -23.70 14.12
N VAL A 82 -8.17 -22.50 14.60
CA VAL A 82 -6.97 -21.78 14.15
C VAL A 82 -5.70 -22.60 14.42
N VAL A 83 -5.60 -23.22 15.60
CA VAL A 83 -4.48 -24.11 15.94
C VAL A 83 -4.43 -25.34 15.02
N ASN A 84 -5.57 -25.88 14.59
CA ASN A 84 -5.62 -26.99 13.64
C ASN A 84 -5.16 -26.56 12.25
N VAL A 85 -5.60 -25.38 11.79
CA VAL A 85 -5.15 -24.78 10.52
C VAL A 85 -3.62 -24.59 10.54
N VAL A 86 -3.08 -24.00 11.61
CA VAL A 86 -1.63 -23.76 11.74
C VAL A 86 -0.84 -25.07 11.81
N ARG A 87 -1.31 -26.07 12.57
CA ARG A 87 -0.68 -27.40 12.60
C ARG A 87 -0.70 -28.08 11.24
N HIS A 88 -1.77 -27.90 10.47
CA HIS A 88 -1.87 -28.44 9.12
C HIS A 88 -0.86 -27.77 8.19
N LEU A 89 -0.77 -26.44 8.18
CA LEU A 89 0.21 -25.69 7.38
C LEU A 89 1.66 -26.06 7.75
N GLN A 90 1.93 -26.23 9.04
CA GLN A 90 3.25 -26.70 9.52
C GLN A 90 3.58 -28.11 9.02
N ARG A 91 2.58 -29.00 8.95
CA ARG A 91 2.77 -30.39 8.48
C ARG A 91 2.82 -30.50 6.96
N PHE A 92 2.10 -29.65 6.25
CA PHE A 92 1.97 -29.63 4.79
C PHE A 92 2.28 -28.24 4.22
N PRO A 93 3.56 -27.83 4.17
CA PRO A 93 3.95 -26.49 3.72
C PRO A 93 3.62 -26.18 2.26
N SER A 94 3.39 -27.20 1.44
CA SER A 94 3.01 -27.07 0.03
C SER A 94 1.52 -26.78 -0.18
N GLU A 95 0.68 -27.00 0.83
CA GLU A 95 -0.74 -26.66 0.75
C GLU A 95 -0.96 -25.18 1.07
N GLY A 96 -1.81 -24.53 0.27
CA GLY A 96 -2.13 -23.12 0.47
C GLY A 96 -3.16 -22.90 1.58
N LEU A 97 -2.99 -21.81 2.33
CA LEU A 97 -3.92 -21.32 3.34
C LEU A 97 -5.39 -21.32 2.84
N SER A 98 -5.64 -20.84 1.63
CA SER A 98 -6.98 -20.76 1.05
C SER A 98 -7.64 -22.13 0.87
N SER A 99 -6.86 -23.16 0.58
CA SER A 99 -7.34 -24.55 0.47
C SER A 99 -7.68 -25.12 1.84
N VAL A 100 -6.80 -24.93 2.83
CA VAL A 100 -7.01 -25.41 4.20
C VAL A 100 -8.27 -24.79 4.81
N LEU A 101 -8.46 -23.48 4.64
CA LEU A 101 -9.61 -22.78 5.17
C LEU A 101 -10.93 -23.19 4.50
N ARG A 102 -10.91 -23.51 3.20
CA ARG A 102 -12.10 -24.04 2.52
C ARG A 102 -12.63 -25.30 3.23
N ASN A 103 -11.75 -26.22 3.59
CA ASN A 103 -12.12 -27.44 4.30
C ASN A 103 -12.73 -27.17 5.69
N VAL A 104 -12.30 -26.10 6.36
CA VAL A 104 -12.84 -25.71 7.68
C VAL A 104 -14.25 -25.14 7.54
N PHE A 105 -14.49 -24.31 6.52
CA PHE A 105 -15.77 -23.64 6.27
C PHE A 105 -16.77 -24.47 5.45
N ASP A 106 -16.42 -25.70 5.03
CA ASP A 106 -17.30 -26.59 4.27
C ASP A 106 -18.62 -26.90 4.99
N PHE A 107 -18.64 -26.85 6.33
CA PHE A 107 -19.86 -27.03 7.13
C PHE A 107 -20.87 -25.89 6.96
N ASP A 108 -20.40 -24.65 6.77
CA ASP A 108 -21.25 -23.46 6.60
C ASP A 108 -21.62 -23.20 5.13
N SER A 109 -21.06 -24.01 4.20
CA SER A 109 -21.24 -23.87 2.75
C SER A 109 -22.69 -23.99 2.25
N TYR A 110 -23.59 -24.53 3.08
CA TYR A 110 -25.01 -24.71 2.75
C TYR A 110 -25.83 -23.43 2.89
N ASN A 111 -25.34 -22.41 3.61
CA ASN A 111 -25.98 -21.11 3.71
C ASN A 111 -25.20 -20.08 2.87
N LYS A 112 -25.81 -19.62 1.77
CA LYS A 112 -25.18 -18.67 0.85
C LYS A 112 -24.86 -17.33 1.53
N ASP A 113 -25.78 -16.85 2.36
CA ASP A 113 -25.64 -15.54 3.02
C ASP A 113 -24.50 -15.57 4.04
N VAL A 114 -24.42 -16.63 4.85
CA VAL A 114 -23.31 -16.83 5.80
C VAL A 114 -21.99 -16.98 5.05
N ARG A 115 -21.98 -17.75 3.95
CA ARG A 115 -20.79 -17.93 3.13
C ARG A 115 -20.26 -16.61 2.55
N GLU A 116 -21.13 -15.73 2.06
CA GLU A 116 -20.72 -14.42 1.54
C GLU A 116 -20.07 -13.56 2.63
N VAL A 117 -20.69 -13.54 3.81
CA VAL A 117 -20.17 -12.84 4.99
C VAL A 117 -18.80 -13.39 5.43
N LEU A 118 -18.63 -14.72 5.46
CA LEU A 118 -17.34 -15.35 5.77
C LEU A 118 -16.25 -14.98 4.76
N ILE A 119 -16.59 -15.03 3.46
CA ILE A 119 -15.66 -14.69 2.38
C ILE A 119 -15.24 -13.22 2.50
N GLU A 120 -16.18 -12.31 2.77
CA GLU A 120 -15.90 -10.88 2.94
C GLU A 120 -14.93 -10.62 4.11
N ALA A 121 -15.15 -11.23 5.28
CA ALA A 121 -14.26 -11.11 6.44
C ALA A 121 -12.84 -11.66 6.13
N LEU A 122 -12.76 -12.79 5.43
CA LEU A 122 -11.46 -13.39 5.05
C LEU A 122 -10.72 -12.53 4.01
N HIS A 123 -11.45 -11.98 3.02
CA HIS A 123 -10.91 -11.07 2.02
C HIS A 123 -10.41 -9.76 2.62
N LYS A 124 -11.17 -9.19 3.56
CA LYS A 124 -10.78 -7.97 4.29
C LYS A 124 -9.40 -8.11 4.94
N HIS A 125 -9.09 -9.28 5.47
CA HIS A 125 -7.80 -9.60 6.10
C HIS A 125 -6.76 -10.23 5.15
N GLY A 126 -6.98 -10.18 3.83
CA GLY A 126 -5.99 -10.57 2.82
C GLY A 126 -5.80 -12.07 2.66
N ILE A 127 -6.82 -12.87 2.98
CA ILE A 127 -6.84 -14.32 2.77
C ILE A 127 -7.51 -14.61 1.42
N PRO A 128 -6.78 -15.10 0.40
CA PRO A 128 -7.26 -15.14 -0.98
C PRO A 128 -8.12 -16.38 -1.28
N ILE A 129 -9.28 -16.51 -0.62
CA ILE A 129 -10.21 -17.62 -0.89
C ILE A 129 -10.94 -17.37 -2.21
N GLY A 130 -10.88 -18.35 -3.11
CA GLY A 130 -11.52 -18.29 -4.44
C GLY A 130 -10.68 -17.59 -5.51
N ALA A 131 -9.51 -17.02 -5.15
CA ALA A 131 -8.55 -16.49 -6.09
C ALA A 131 -7.83 -17.62 -6.84
N LYS A 132 -7.50 -17.37 -8.12
CA LYS A 132 -6.64 -18.26 -8.92
C LYS A 132 -5.22 -17.71 -8.90
N ALA A 133 -4.21 -18.58 -8.87
CA ALA A 133 -2.80 -18.16 -8.91
C ALA A 133 -2.42 -17.38 -10.19
N SER A 134 -3.24 -17.49 -11.26
CA SER A 134 -3.12 -16.75 -12.51
C SER A 134 -3.81 -15.38 -12.50
N SER A 135 -4.60 -15.04 -11.47
CA SER A 135 -5.33 -13.77 -11.36
C SER A 135 -4.39 -12.63 -10.96
N VAL A 136 -3.48 -12.27 -11.87
CA VAL A 136 -2.51 -11.18 -11.69
C VAL A 136 -2.85 -10.06 -12.67
N SER A 137 -3.10 -8.87 -12.15
CA SER A 137 -3.50 -7.67 -12.87
C SER A 137 -2.55 -6.52 -12.56
N LEU A 138 -1.30 -6.63 -13.05
CA LEU A 138 -0.30 -5.57 -12.95
C LEU A 138 -0.40 -4.62 -14.15
N ALA A 139 0.04 -3.38 -13.96
CA ALA A 139 0.07 -2.39 -15.02
C ALA A 139 1.02 -2.82 -16.14
N LYS A 140 0.65 -2.47 -17.38
CA LYS A 140 1.48 -2.74 -18.56
C LYS A 140 2.78 -1.93 -18.49
N GLU A 141 3.90 -2.60 -18.72
CA GLU A 141 5.21 -1.98 -18.82
C GLU A 141 5.48 -1.50 -20.26
N LEU A 142 5.94 -0.27 -20.40
CA LEU A 142 6.39 0.34 -21.64
C LEU A 142 7.91 0.59 -21.55
N PRO A 143 8.66 0.46 -22.66
CA PRO A 143 10.10 0.74 -22.65
C PRO A 143 10.35 2.22 -22.40
N LEU A 144 11.33 2.55 -21.55
CA LEU A 144 11.83 3.92 -21.43
C LEU A 144 12.71 4.27 -22.64
N PRO A 145 12.72 5.56 -23.05
CA PRO A 145 13.70 6.07 -24.00
C PRO A 145 15.14 5.83 -23.50
N GLU A 146 16.07 5.63 -24.43
CA GLU A 146 17.49 5.47 -24.07
C GLU A 146 18.01 6.69 -23.31
N VAL A 147 18.74 6.42 -22.23
CA VAL A 147 19.42 7.45 -21.44
C VAL A 147 20.48 8.12 -22.30
N LYS A 148 20.43 9.44 -22.38
CA LYS A 148 21.43 10.24 -23.11
C LYS A 148 21.95 11.33 -22.21
N MET A 149 23.26 11.56 -22.27
CA MET A 149 23.82 12.77 -21.68
C MET A 149 23.22 13.97 -22.41
N SER A 150 22.67 14.92 -21.67
CA SER A 150 21.98 16.10 -22.21
C SER A 150 22.83 17.37 -22.12
N GLY A 151 23.77 17.42 -21.18
CA GLY A 151 24.61 18.58 -20.95
C GLY A 151 25.36 18.50 -19.63
N TYR A 152 25.83 19.65 -19.17
CA TYR A 152 26.58 19.79 -17.93
C TYR A 152 25.97 20.86 -17.02
N TRP A 153 25.99 20.60 -15.72
CA TRP A 153 25.74 21.62 -14.70
C TRP A 153 27.06 22.11 -14.12
N THR A 154 27.43 23.34 -14.43
CA THR A 154 28.69 23.94 -13.94
C THR A 154 28.39 24.93 -12.82
N VAL A 155 28.94 24.67 -11.63
CA VAL A 155 28.86 25.59 -10.50
C VAL A 155 29.93 26.66 -10.66
N ASN A 156 29.53 27.86 -11.06
CA ASN A 156 30.46 28.94 -11.38
C ASN A 156 31.00 29.58 -10.10
N GLN A 157 32.29 29.37 -9.83
CA GLN A 157 33.05 30.12 -8.82
C GLN A 157 33.84 31.29 -9.42
N SER A 158 33.99 31.33 -10.75
CA SER A 158 34.96 32.15 -11.47
C SER A 158 34.41 33.50 -11.94
N GLY A 159 34.07 34.36 -10.99
CA GLY A 159 34.09 35.81 -11.18
C GLY A 159 35.05 36.39 -10.14
N ASN A 160 35.93 37.33 -10.52
CA ASN A 160 36.92 38.01 -9.67
C ASN A 160 36.65 37.91 -8.16
N ALA A 161 37.67 37.58 -7.36
CA ALA A 161 37.64 37.38 -5.89
C ALA A 161 36.87 38.44 -5.03
N ARG A 162 36.39 39.54 -5.64
CA ARG A 162 35.48 40.56 -5.09
C ARG A 162 33.97 40.32 -5.31
N ARG A 163 33.52 39.33 -6.09
CA ARG A 163 32.09 39.04 -6.35
C ARG A 163 31.64 37.66 -5.86
N LYS A 164 32.13 37.19 -4.71
CA LYS A 164 31.41 36.15 -3.98
C LYS A 164 30.09 36.76 -3.50
N LEU A 165 28.96 36.22 -3.93
CA LEU A 165 27.65 36.63 -3.44
C LEU A 165 27.51 36.07 -2.02
N LEU A 166 27.92 36.90 -1.06
CA LEU A 166 27.85 36.61 0.35
C LEU A 166 26.42 36.85 0.83
N CYS A 167 25.86 35.85 1.50
CA CYS A 167 24.54 35.89 2.09
C CYS A 167 24.71 36.02 3.62
N PRO A 168 24.54 37.22 4.19
CA PRO A 168 24.69 37.42 5.62
C PRO A 168 23.62 36.61 6.36
N THR A 169 24.03 36.03 7.49
CA THR A 169 23.16 35.18 8.32
C THR A 169 23.07 35.79 9.72
N GLU A 170 21.85 36.04 10.17
CA GLU A 170 21.55 36.50 11.53
C GLU A 170 20.90 35.35 12.30
N THR A 171 21.22 35.22 13.59
CA THR A 171 20.66 34.17 14.44
C THR A 171 19.94 34.79 15.62
N HIS A 172 18.72 34.33 15.86
CA HIS A 172 17.91 34.75 17.00
C HIS A 172 17.07 33.58 17.52
N ASN A 173 16.56 33.72 18.74
CA ASN A 173 15.73 32.68 19.36
C ASN A 173 14.30 32.72 18.81
N VAL A 174 13.71 31.54 18.62
CA VAL A 174 12.30 31.43 18.24
C VAL A 174 11.41 31.89 19.40
N HIS A 175 10.42 32.73 19.12
CA HIS A 175 9.43 33.08 20.13
C HIS A 175 8.28 32.07 20.11
N VAL A 176 8.01 31.43 21.25
CA VAL A 176 6.98 30.40 21.38
C VAL A 176 5.76 30.95 22.13
N LYS A 177 4.57 30.86 21.54
CA LYS A 177 3.28 31.15 22.19
C LYS A 177 2.51 29.85 22.50
N GLY A 178 1.87 29.76 23.66
CA GLY A 178 1.17 28.55 24.13
C GLY A 178 1.90 27.85 25.29
N PRO A 179 1.63 26.56 25.57
CA PRO A 179 0.79 25.64 24.80
C PRO A 179 -0.71 25.84 25.03
N VAL A 180 -1.51 25.52 24.02
CA VAL A 180 -2.94 25.22 24.15
C VAL A 180 -3.10 23.71 24.04
N PHE A 181 -3.92 23.11 24.89
CA PHE A 181 -4.19 21.67 24.84
C PHE A 181 -5.49 21.42 24.09
N LEU A 182 -5.40 20.66 23.01
CA LEU A 182 -6.55 20.23 22.23
C LEU A 182 -6.81 18.74 22.46
N ARG A 183 -8.06 18.35 22.23
CA ARG A 183 -8.46 16.95 22.38
C ARG A 183 -7.92 16.14 21.21
N VAL A 184 -7.21 15.05 21.53
CA VAL A 184 -6.84 14.03 20.56
C VAL A 184 -7.98 13.04 20.42
N HIS A 185 -8.53 12.94 19.22
CA HIS A 185 -9.58 11.98 18.87
C HIS A 185 -8.94 10.70 18.36
N THR A 186 -9.59 9.56 18.61
CA THR A 186 -9.21 8.27 18.07
C THR A 186 -10.44 7.64 17.44
N SER A 187 -10.34 7.26 16.17
CA SER A 187 -11.37 6.54 15.44
C SER A 187 -10.85 5.15 15.06
N PRO A 188 -11.67 4.09 15.19
CA PRO A 188 -11.32 2.81 14.60
C PRO A 188 -11.15 2.97 13.09
N CYS A 189 -10.19 2.24 12.53
CA CYS A 189 -9.92 2.16 11.10
C CYS A 189 -9.62 0.70 10.78
N HIS A 190 -10.22 0.18 9.71
CA HIS A 190 -9.96 -1.18 9.27
C HIS A 190 -9.42 -1.13 7.84
N PRO A 191 -8.09 -1.18 7.66
CA PRO A 191 -7.50 -1.32 6.35
C PRO A 191 -8.04 -2.54 5.62
N GLN A 192 -8.51 -2.34 4.40
CA GLN A 192 -8.96 -3.42 3.52
C GLN A 192 -7.80 -3.83 2.61
N GLU A 193 -7.48 -5.13 2.61
CA GLU A 193 -6.48 -5.70 1.70
C GLU A 193 -7.03 -5.78 0.27
N SER A 194 -6.37 -5.13 -0.68
CA SER A 194 -6.85 -5.03 -2.08
C SER A 194 -6.54 -6.30 -2.90
N ARG A 195 -5.63 -7.15 -2.41
CA ARG A 195 -5.12 -8.34 -3.12
C ARG A 195 -5.86 -9.64 -2.78
N ALA A 196 -7.09 -9.56 -2.27
CA ALA A 196 -7.84 -10.75 -1.87
C ALA A 196 -8.18 -11.66 -3.06
N LEU A 197 -8.69 -11.10 -4.16
CA LEU A 197 -9.14 -11.88 -5.33
C LEU A 197 -8.16 -11.88 -6.50
N SER A 198 -7.44 -10.77 -6.69
CA SER A 198 -6.47 -10.58 -7.76
C SER A 198 -5.26 -9.82 -7.23
N PHE A 199 -4.08 -10.20 -7.68
CA PHE A 199 -2.85 -9.51 -7.32
C PHE A 199 -2.64 -8.27 -8.19
N SER A 200 -2.47 -7.10 -7.58
CA SER A 200 -2.18 -5.82 -8.22
C SER A 200 -1.14 -5.03 -7.40
N GLU A 201 -0.67 -3.89 -7.93
CA GLU A 201 0.24 -2.99 -7.22
C GLU A 201 -0.39 -2.37 -5.97
N GLU A 202 -1.71 -2.19 -5.95
CA GLU A 202 -2.44 -1.74 -4.77
C GLU A 202 -2.36 -2.80 -3.68
N LYS A 203 -1.82 -2.43 -2.53
CA LYS A 203 -1.67 -3.33 -1.38
C LYS A 203 -2.93 -3.32 -0.53
N SER A 204 -3.32 -2.15 -0.05
CA SER A 204 -4.47 -1.96 0.81
C SER A 204 -4.98 -0.52 0.73
N HIS A 205 -6.22 -0.32 1.18
CA HIS A 205 -6.83 1.00 1.25
C HIS A 205 -7.73 1.15 2.47
N PHE A 206 -8.01 2.40 2.85
CA PHE A 206 -8.94 2.74 3.93
C PHE A 206 -9.43 4.17 3.80
N GLN A 207 -10.55 4.46 4.46
CA GLN A 207 -11.18 5.77 4.46
C GLN A 207 -10.90 6.51 5.78
N ILE A 208 -10.44 7.75 5.71
CA ILE A 208 -10.30 8.58 6.92
C ILE A 208 -11.66 9.17 7.33
N PRO A 209 -11.90 9.40 8.63
CA PRO A 209 -13.17 9.92 9.14
C PRO A 209 -13.25 11.44 8.93
N MET A 210 -13.37 11.88 7.68
CA MET A 210 -13.52 13.29 7.31
C MET A 210 -14.90 13.59 6.72
N ASN A 211 -15.35 14.83 6.90
CA ASN A 211 -16.59 15.32 6.29
C ASN A 211 -16.41 15.55 4.79
N GLU A 212 -17.48 15.43 4.00
CA GLU A 212 -17.46 15.62 2.54
C GLU A 212 -16.99 17.01 2.10
N VAL A 213 -17.21 18.03 2.93
CA VAL A 213 -16.77 19.40 2.67
C VAL A 213 -15.27 19.60 2.89
N ASN A 214 -14.62 18.65 3.56
CA ASN A 214 -13.21 18.73 3.89
C ASN A 214 -12.33 18.45 2.66
N ILE A 215 -11.11 18.95 2.72
CA ILE A 215 -10.18 18.92 1.60
C ILE A 215 -8.84 18.43 2.11
N ILE A 216 -8.28 17.42 1.46
CA ILE A 216 -6.92 16.96 1.71
C ILE A 216 -5.95 18.00 1.14
N CYS A 217 -5.10 18.53 2.01
CA CYS A 217 -4.11 19.54 1.64
C CYS A 217 -2.72 18.92 1.46
N ASP A 218 -2.35 17.94 2.30
CA ASP A 218 -0.99 17.40 2.28
C ASP A 218 -0.89 16.01 2.94
N VAL A 219 0.10 15.23 2.53
CA VAL A 219 0.41 13.90 3.08
C VAL A 219 1.92 13.72 3.18
N ILE A 220 2.37 13.13 4.29
CA ILE A 220 3.78 12.78 4.50
C ILE A 220 3.88 11.51 5.32
N THR A 221 4.94 10.75 5.09
CA THR A 221 5.26 9.56 5.87
C THR A 221 6.55 9.80 6.64
N LYS A 222 6.63 9.21 7.83
CA LYS A 222 7.87 9.09 8.59
C LYS A 222 7.91 7.67 9.13
N GLU A 223 8.93 6.91 8.71
CA GLU A 223 9.04 5.48 9.02
C GLU A 223 7.73 4.77 8.61
N ASP A 224 7.02 4.18 9.57
CA ASP A 224 5.75 3.46 9.36
C ASP A 224 4.50 4.30 9.71
N VAL A 225 4.68 5.60 9.99
CA VAL A 225 3.59 6.53 10.38
C VAL A 225 3.24 7.46 9.22
N LEU A 226 1.97 7.48 8.87
CA LEU A 226 1.35 8.39 7.91
C LEU A 226 0.77 9.60 8.65
N TYR A 227 1.04 10.79 8.13
CA TYR A 227 0.44 12.05 8.57
C TYR A 227 -0.30 12.70 7.40
N MET A 228 -1.52 13.18 7.64
CA MET A 228 -2.36 13.82 6.64
C MET A 228 -2.95 15.11 7.20
N ALA A 229 -2.88 16.20 6.45
CA ALA A 229 -3.50 17.46 6.82
C ALA A 229 -4.70 17.75 5.92
N THR A 230 -5.76 18.27 6.55
CA THR A 230 -6.94 18.77 5.87
C THR A 230 -7.12 20.26 6.11
N CYS A 231 -7.99 20.91 5.34
CA CYS A 231 -8.11 22.38 5.35
C CYS A 231 -9.55 22.92 5.44
N ASN A 232 -10.58 22.10 5.62
CA ASN A 232 -11.97 22.57 5.84
C ASN A 232 -12.82 21.59 6.69
N PRO A 233 -12.59 21.51 8.02
CA PRO A 233 -11.69 22.34 8.82
C PRO A 233 -10.22 21.86 8.80
N VAL A 234 -9.32 22.72 9.29
CA VAL A 234 -7.91 22.35 9.45
C VAL A 234 -7.79 21.27 10.52
N SER A 235 -7.28 20.10 10.14
CA SER A 235 -7.09 18.96 11.04
C SER A 235 -5.85 18.17 10.66
N LEU A 236 -5.20 17.56 11.63
CA LEU A 236 -4.07 16.67 11.44
C LEU A 236 -4.47 15.24 11.83
N TYR A 237 -4.34 14.31 10.89
CA TYR A 237 -4.56 12.88 11.09
C TYR A 237 -3.21 12.17 11.13
N SER A 238 -3.11 11.13 11.96
CA SER A 238 -1.94 10.27 12.10
C SER A 238 -2.34 8.82 12.29
N MET A 239 -1.64 7.92 11.63
CA MET A 239 -1.86 6.48 11.73
C MET A 239 -0.62 5.70 11.33
N LYS A 240 -0.49 4.45 11.80
CA LYS A 240 0.53 3.52 11.29
C LYS A 240 -0.02 2.73 10.11
N GLU A 241 0.86 2.26 9.23
CA GLU A 241 0.50 1.46 8.03
C GLU A 241 -0.44 0.29 8.34
N ARG A 242 -0.27 -0.35 9.51
CA ARG A 242 -1.06 -1.51 9.97
C ARG A 242 -1.80 -1.26 11.29
N ALA A 243 -2.14 0.00 11.60
CA ALA A 243 -2.90 0.31 12.80
C ALA A 243 -4.41 0.14 12.57
N ASP A 244 -5.10 -0.35 13.60
CA ASP A 244 -6.57 -0.45 13.63
C ASP A 244 -7.26 0.85 14.08
N ALA A 245 -6.50 1.94 14.21
CA ALA A 245 -7.02 3.22 14.68
C ALA A 245 -6.26 4.40 14.07
N ILE A 246 -7.02 5.43 13.72
CA ILE A 246 -6.52 6.74 13.28
C ILE A 246 -6.67 7.70 14.45
N ARG A 247 -5.60 8.44 14.76
CA ARG A 247 -5.64 9.56 15.71
C ARG A 247 -5.73 10.87 14.93
N PHE A 248 -6.49 11.82 15.44
CA PHE A 248 -6.55 13.14 14.81
C PHE A 248 -6.79 14.26 15.82
N ILE A 249 -6.37 15.46 15.45
CA ILE A 249 -6.62 16.71 16.18
C ILE A 249 -7.27 17.71 15.22
N GLU A 250 -8.39 18.28 15.65
CA GLU A 250 -9.05 19.39 14.95
C GLU A 250 -8.44 20.72 15.42
N LEU A 251 -8.04 21.57 14.48
CA LEU A 251 -7.26 22.79 14.75
C LEU A 251 -8.06 24.07 14.48
N TYR A 252 -9.37 23.93 14.27
CA TYR A 252 -10.27 25.02 13.91
C TYR A 252 -10.26 26.20 14.88
N ASP A 253 -10.02 25.93 16.17
CA ASP A 253 -9.98 26.96 17.22
C ASP A 253 -8.64 27.70 17.32
N VAL A 254 -7.57 27.16 16.71
CA VAL A 254 -6.21 27.73 16.79
C VAL A 254 -5.87 28.55 15.55
N PHE A 255 -6.48 28.22 14.41
CA PHE A 255 -6.27 28.99 13.19
C PHE A 255 -7.07 30.29 13.18
N PRO A 256 -6.46 31.44 12.83
CA PRO A 256 -7.17 32.70 12.77
C PRO A 256 -8.25 32.64 11.68
N ARG A 257 -9.52 32.73 12.06
CA ARG A 257 -10.62 32.90 11.11
C ARG A 257 -10.52 34.30 10.51
N THR A 258 -10.28 34.41 9.21
CA THR A 258 -10.42 35.71 8.54
C THR A 258 -11.89 36.11 8.53
N ILE A 259 -12.22 37.21 9.23
CA ILE A 259 -13.59 37.72 9.42
C ILE A 259 -14.16 38.32 8.11
N SER A 260 -13.35 38.51 7.06
CA SER A 260 -13.83 38.93 5.74
C SER A 260 -13.12 38.19 4.60
N GLY A 261 -13.89 37.40 3.83
CA GLY A 261 -13.43 36.72 2.61
C GLY A 261 -13.60 35.19 2.65
N VAL A 262 -13.41 34.54 1.50
CA VAL A 262 -13.35 33.07 1.40
C VAL A 262 -11.97 32.62 1.86
N TRP A 263 -11.86 32.18 3.11
CA TRP A 263 -10.63 31.62 3.68
C TRP A 263 -10.30 30.27 3.03
N GLN A 264 -9.10 30.13 2.45
CA GLN A 264 -8.64 28.91 1.75
C GLN A 264 -7.27 28.47 2.26
N PRO A 265 -7.13 28.04 3.52
CA PRO A 265 -5.83 27.73 4.12
C PRO A 265 -5.13 26.59 3.37
N PHE A 266 -3.81 26.68 3.22
CA PHE A 266 -3.02 25.58 2.68
C PHE A 266 -1.99 25.15 3.69
N VAL A 267 -2.13 23.92 4.20
CA VAL A 267 -1.34 23.41 5.32
C VAL A 267 -0.37 22.36 4.83
N THR A 268 0.89 22.51 5.23
CA THR A 268 1.97 21.55 4.99
C THR A 268 2.44 20.92 6.30
N VAL A 269 2.86 19.66 6.26
CA VAL A 269 3.16 18.84 7.45
C VAL A 269 4.63 18.40 7.47
N ALA A 270 5.30 18.56 8.61
CA ALA A 270 6.67 18.10 8.82
C ALA A 270 6.82 17.36 10.17
N PRO A 271 6.79 16.02 10.18
CA PRO A 271 7.07 15.25 11.40
C PRO A 271 8.56 15.34 11.77
N LEU A 272 8.85 15.51 13.06
CA LEU A 272 10.22 15.69 13.57
C LEU A 272 10.89 14.37 13.93
N GLY A 273 12.23 14.35 14.04
CA GLY A 273 13.02 13.18 14.41
C GLY A 273 13.19 12.99 15.91
N SER A 274 13.92 11.96 16.33
CA SER A 274 14.29 11.79 17.75
C SER A 274 15.17 12.96 18.21
N PRO A 275 14.99 13.50 19.44
CA PRO A 275 14.08 13.07 20.52
C PRO A 275 12.66 13.68 20.47
N LEU A 276 12.30 14.37 19.38
CA LEU A 276 11.02 15.03 19.16
C LEU A 276 10.06 14.18 18.30
N ASP A 277 10.18 12.86 18.33
CA ASP A 277 9.52 11.94 17.41
C ASP A 277 7.99 11.92 17.51
N THR A 278 7.42 12.41 18.61
CA THR A 278 5.96 12.59 18.80
C THR A 278 5.44 13.93 18.28
N GLN A 279 6.34 14.84 17.90
CA GLN A 279 6.01 16.21 17.52
C GLN A 279 5.99 16.41 16.00
N VAL A 280 5.06 17.26 15.56
CA VAL A 280 4.82 17.56 14.15
C VAL A 280 4.70 19.06 13.99
N VAL A 281 5.40 19.62 13.01
CA VAL A 281 5.25 21.02 12.61
C VAL A 281 4.21 21.12 11.50
N LEU A 282 3.25 22.03 11.67
CA LEU A 282 2.30 22.43 10.64
C LEU A 282 2.59 23.87 10.21
N HIS A 283 2.64 24.10 8.91
CA HIS A 283 2.80 25.43 8.33
C HIS A 283 1.64 25.76 7.41
N GLU A 284 0.97 26.88 7.67
CA GLU A 284 -0.07 27.41 6.80
C GLU A 284 0.49 28.52 5.91
N GLU A 285 0.50 28.26 4.60
CA GLU A 285 1.24 29.02 3.60
C GLU A 285 0.71 30.45 3.38
N GLN A 286 -0.56 30.74 3.65
CA GLN A 286 -1.13 32.07 3.38
C GLN A 286 -0.88 33.06 4.51
N SER A 287 -1.08 32.63 5.76
CA SER A 287 -0.93 33.43 6.97
C SER A 287 0.47 33.35 7.60
N ASN A 288 1.34 32.48 7.06
CA ASN A 288 2.64 32.13 7.64
C ASN A 288 2.54 31.65 9.10
N THR A 289 1.45 30.94 9.44
CA THR A 289 1.26 30.42 10.79
C THR A 289 2.01 29.09 10.93
N ILE A 290 2.92 29.01 11.89
CA ILE A 290 3.68 27.79 12.21
C ILE A 290 3.24 27.27 13.57
N LEU A 291 2.77 26.01 13.60
CA LEU A 291 2.35 25.32 14.81
C LEU A 291 3.24 24.11 15.05
N LEU A 292 3.62 23.90 16.31
CA LEU A 292 4.28 22.69 16.80
C LEU A 292 3.28 21.91 17.64
N LEU A 293 2.94 20.71 17.18
CA LEU A 293 1.91 19.86 17.76
C LEU A 293 2.51 18.59 18.31
N ASP A 294 2.07 18.18 19.49
CA ASP A 294 2.36 16.87 20.05
C ASP A 294 1.08 16.03 20.08
N LEU A 295 1.01 15.00 19.24
CA LEU A 295 -0.15 14.10 19.16
C LEU A 295 -0.28 13.19 20.39
N GLY A 296 0.77 13.07 21.21
CA GLY A 296 0.73 12.31 22.46
C GLY A 296 0.01 13.06 23.58
N SER A 297 0.35 14.34 23.77
CA SER A 297 -0.22 15.18 24.84
C SER A 297 -1.38 16.06 24.38
N GLY A 298 -1.56 16.26 23.08
CA GLY A 298 -2.49 17.26 22.53
C GLY A 298 -1.99 18.70 22.65
N ALA A 299 -0.74 18.92 23.04
CA ALA A 299 -0.17 20.26 23.17
C ALA A 299 0.09 20.90 21.79
N VAL A 300 -0.39 22.12 21.60
CA VAL A 300 -0.17 22.94 20.41
C VAL A 300 0.50 24.25 20.80
N ARG A 301 1.64 24.53 20.19
CA ARG A 301 2.42 25.77 20.38
C ARG A 301 2.52 26.51 19.05
N ARG A 302 2.46 27.83 19.07
CA ARG A 302 2.74 28.67 17.89
C ARG A 302 4.18 29.13 17.92
N LEU A 303 4.91 28.87 16.84
CA LEU A 303 6.29 29.32 16.66
C LEU A 303 6.27 30.61 15.83
N MET A 304 6.91 31.65 16.35
CA MET A 304 7.10 32.91 15.63
C MET A 304 8.57 33.04 15.26
N LEU A 305 8.84 32.95 13.95
CA LEU A 305 10.19 33.01 13.41
C LEU A 305 10.77 34.42 13.44
N SER A 306 9.96 35.47 13.51
CA SER A 306 10.44 36.85 13.66
C SER A 306 9.60 37.63 14.69
N PRO A 307 10.24 38.51 15.49
CA PRO A 307 9.56 39.25 16.55
C PRO A 307 8.60 40.34 16.04
N ASP A 308 8.79 40.84 14.82
CA ASP A 308 7.96 41.91 14.21
C ASP A 308 6.67 41.40 13.53
N ASN A 309 6.40 40.09 13.58
CA ASN A 309 5.26 39.47 12.90
C ASN A 309 3.97 39.38 13.74
N ASP A 310 3.87 40.09 14.87
CA ASP A 310 2.55 40.29 15.46
C ASP A 310 1.74 41.19 14.51
N PRO A 311 0.63 40.71 13.91
CA PRO A 311 -0.24 41.62 13.19
C PRO A 311 -0.69 42.68 14.20
N PRO A 312 -0.51 43.99 13.93
CA PRO A 312 -1.10 45.00 14.79
C PRO A 312 -2.58 44.68 14.91
N ALA A 313 -3.10 44.67 16.14
CA ALA A 313 -4.53 44.51 16.40
C ALA A 313 -5.28 45.40 15.40
N SER A 314 -5.94 44.78 14.42
CA SER A 314 -6.36 45.48 13.21
C SER A 314 -7.46 46.48 13.58
N THR A 315 -7.07 47.74 13.76
CA THR A 315 -7.97 48.86 13.52
C THR A 315 -8.38 48.82 12.06
N ALA A 316 -9.68 48.67 11.85
CA ALA A 316 -10.33 48.64 10.56
C ALA A 316 -10.10 49.94 9.77
N SER A 317 -9.00 50.04 9.03
CA SER A 317 -8.82 51.05 8.00
C SER A 317 -7.55 50.78 7.19
N ASN A 318 -7.67 50.05 6.08
CA ASN A 318 -6.92 50.25 4.83
C ASN A 318 -7.42 49.27 3.78
N TRP A 319 -8.74 49.37 3.51
CA TRP A 319 -9.52 48.55 2.59
C TRP A 319 -9.30 48.91 1.09
N TRP A 320 -8.44 49.89 0.78
CA TRP A 320 -8.25 50.37 -0.60
C TRP A 320 -6.79 50.34 -1.04
N SER A 321 -6.14 49.18 -0.90
CA SER A 321 -4.97 48.86 -1.71
C SER A 321 -5.27 47.66 -2.60
N SER A 322 -5.05 47.90 -3.88
CA SER A 322 -5.27 47.04 -5.03
C SER A 322 -4.83 45.59 -4.84
N LYS A 323 -5.56 44.68 -5.49
CA LYS A 323 -5.11 43.35 -5.91
C LYS A 323 -3.65 43.40 -6.36
N ASP A 324 -2.80 42.62 -5.71
CA ASP A 324 -1.61 42.05 -6.33
C ASP A 324 -1.34 40.68 -5.74
N THR A 325 -1.04 39.75 -6.64
CA THR A 325 -0.60 38.38 -6.45
C THR A 325 0.70 38.35 -5.64
N GLN A 326 0.63 38.51 -4.32
CA GLN A 326 1.77 38.33 -3.44
C GLN A 326 2.01 36.83 -3.21
N GLY A 327 3.22 36.35 -3.52
CA GLY A 327 3.61 34.94 -3.41
C GLY A 327 3.40 34.36 -2.01
N GLY A 328 3.08 33.06 -1.96
CA GLY A 328 2.82 32.34 -0.72
C GLY A 328 4.09 32.06 0.07
N PHE A 329 3.95 31.76 1.36
CA PHE A 329 5.04 31.19 2.17
C PHE A 329 5.16 29.70 1.88
N LYS A 330 6.37 29.15 1.95
CA LYS A 330 6.66 27.74 1.69
C LYS A 330 7.55 27.17 2.80
N MET A 331 7.39 25.88 3.08
CA MET A 331 8.21 25.12 4.02
C MET A 331 8.89 23.95 3.29
N CYS A 332 10.22 23.94 3.31
CA CYS A 332 11.03 22.80 2.94
C CYS A 332 11.22 21.90 4.16
N ARG A 333 10.97 20.60 3.97
CA ARG A 333 10.80 19.63 5.07
C ARG A 333 11.68 18.39 4.92
N ASP A 334 12.56 18.34 3.91
CA ASP A 334 13.36 17.16 3.58
C ASP A 334 14.23 16.68 4.76
N PHE A 335 14.66 17.60 5.61
CA PHE A 335 15.47 17.33 6.81
C PHE A 335 14.69 17.43 8.13
N SER A 336 13.35 17.35 8.12
CA SER A 336 12.54 17.40 9.35
C SER A 336 12.89 16.26 10.33
N HIS A 337 13.33 15.11 9.81
CA HIS A 337 13.83 13.98 10.60
C HIS A 337 15.12 14.30 11.40
N ARG A 338 15.77 15.44 11.12
CA ARG A 338 16.89 16.00 11.90
C ARG A 338 16.50 17.24 12.71
N ASN A 339 15.20 17.47 12.87
CA ASN A 339 14.63 18.54 13.70
C ASN A 339 14.86 19.97 13.20
N TRP A 340 15.15 20.18 11.92
CA TRP A 340 15.22 21.51 11.34
C TRP A 340 14.40 21.64 10.05
N LEU A 341 13.96 22.86 9.77
CA LEU A 341 13.07 23.20 8.66
C LEU A 341 13.53 24.52 8.02
N LEU A 342 13.26 24.70 6.73
CA LEU A 342 13.54 25.95 6.03
C LEU A 342 12.22 26.57 5.54
N PHE A 343 12.06 27.86 5.81
CA PHE A 343 10.91 28.66 5.39
C PHE A 343 11.37 29.77 4.44
N TYR A 344 10.56 30.05 3.43
CA TYR A 344 10.79 31.17 2.52
C TYR A 344 9.48 31.70 1.96
N LYS A 345 9.50 32.91 1.40
CA LYS A 345 8.38 33.50 0.67
C LYS A 345 8.67 33.46 -0.83
N GLU A 346 7.73 32.98 -1.64
CA GLU A 346 7.86 33.04 -3.11
C GLU A 346 7.98 34.50 -3.57
N GLY A 347 9.02 34.79 -4.35
CA GLY A 347 9.39 36.15 -4.74
C GLY A 347 10.10 36.96 -3.64
N GLY A 348 10.35 36.36 -2.48
CA GLY A 348 11.12 36.95 -1.38
C GLY A 348 12.63 36.75 -1.54
N SER A 349 13.38 37.54 -0.78
CA SER A 349 14.85 37.55 -0.79
C SER A 349 15.47 37.09 0.55
N SER A 350 14.71 36.37 1.38
CA SER A 350 15.21 35.84 2.66
C SER A 350 14.79 34.38 2.85
N LEU A 351 15.65 33.62 3.53
CA LEU A 351 15.39 32.25 3.99
C LEU A 351 15.46 32.21 5.51
N GLU A 352 14.54 31.53 6.16
CA GLU A 352 14.52 31.34 7.62
C GLU A 352 14.70 29.85 7.92
N VAL A 353 15.80 29.49 8.58
CA VAL A 353 16.10 28.11 8.96
C VAL A 353 15.80 27.95 10.44
N LEU A 354 14.77 27.19 10.78
CA LEU A 354 14.38 26.88 12.14
C LEU A 354 15.06 25.59 12.59
N ASP A 355 15.90 25.67 13.62
CA ASP A 355 16.30 24.52 14.42
C ASP A 355 15.30 24.36 15.58
N VAL A 356 14.46 23.33 15.50
CA VAL A 356 13.40 23.10 16.48
C VAL A 356 13.97 22.58 17.80
N LEU A 357 15.10 21.86 17.76
CA LEU A 357 15.70 21.27 18.94
C LEU A 357 16.41 22.34 19.78
N GLU A 358 17.18 23.20 19.14
CA GLU A 358 17.89 24.30 19.79
C GLU A 358 17.01 25.53 20.02
N GLY A 359 15.85 25.62 19.35
CA GLY A 359 14.95 26.78 19.43
C GLY A 359 15.54 28.03 18.79
N GLN A 360 16.38 27.86 17.77
CA GLN A 360 17.06 28.95 17.06
C GLN A 360 16.53 29.11 15.64
N VAL A 361 16.52 30.33 15.16
CA VAL A 361 16.20 30.67 13.77
C VAL A 361 17.40 31.38 13.17
N HIS A 362 17.86 30.88 12.03
CA HIS A 362 18.89 31.53 11.23
C HIS A 362 18.24 32.20 10.01
N SER A 363 18.26 33.53 9.96
CA SER A 363 17.76 34.33 8.84
C SER A 363 18.89 34.61 7.86
N ILE A 364 18.75 34.15 6.62
CA ILE A 364 19.75 34.30 5.55
C ILE A 364 19.21 35.27 4.51
N SER A 365 19.89 36.40 4.33
CA SER A 365 19.53 37.37 3.28
C SER A 365 20.16 37.00 1.94
N LEU A 366 19.35 36.96 0.89
CA LEU A 366 19.75 36.60 -0.45
C LEU A 366 19.81 37.84 -1.38
N PRO A 367 20.76 37.86 -2.33
CA PRO A 367 20.85 38.90 -3.35
C PRO A 367 19.87 38.67 -4.53
N ILE A 368 19.05 37.62 -4.47
CA ILE A 368 18.08 37.22 -5.50
C ILE A 368 16.70 37.03 -4.87
N ASN A 369 15.66 37.18 -5.68
CA ASN A 369 14.30 36.79 -5.30
C ASN A 369 14.08 35.33 -5.69
N VAL A 370 13.64 34.51 -4.75
CA VAL A 370 13.55 33.05 -4.94
C VAL A 370 12.12 32.62 -5.24
N THR A 371 11.94 31.75 -6.22
CA THR A 371 10.67 31.06 -6.49
C THR A 371 10.60 29.70 -5.83
N SER A 372 11.68 28.91 -5.87
CA SER A 372 11.71 27.60 -5.23
C SER A 372 13.07 27.28 -4.65
N VAL A 373 13.05 26.47 -3.59
CA VAL A 373 14.21 25.99 -2.85
C VAL A 373 14.16 24.47 -2.78
N PHE A 374 15.24 23.81 -3.19
CA PHE A 374 15.42 22.37 -3.06
C PHE A 374 16.61 22.07 -2.15
N LEU A 375 16.39 21.33 -1.07
CA LEU A 375 17.42 20.96 -0.11
C LEU A 375 18.19 19.74 -0.63
N VAL A 376 19.19 19.98 -1.48
CA VAL A 376 19.93 18.90 -2.16
C VAL A 376 20.97 18.25 -1.28
N ALA A 377 21.44 18.91 -0.22
CA ALA A 377 22.23 18.35 0.87
C ALA A 377 21.99 19.19 2.12
N GLU A 378 22.54 18.78 3.26
CA GLU A 378 22.41 19.51 4.52
C GLU A 378 23.02 20.92 4.44
N ASP A 379 24.16 21.02 3.78
CA ASP A 379 24.97 22.23 3.63
C ASP A 379 24.86 22.86 2.23
N ARG A 380 24.08 22.28 1.32
CA ARG A 380 23.95 22.77 -0.07
C ARG A 380 22.50 22.78 -0.53
N TRP A 381 22.01 23.94 -0.95
CA TRP A 381 20.62 24.13 -1.37
C TRP A 381 20.55 24.74 -2.77
N LEU A 382 19.71 24.17 -3.63
CA LEU A 382 19.47 24.66 -4.98
C LEU A 382 18.30 25.64 -4.97
N LEU A 383 18.55 26.89 -5.37
CA LEU A 383 17.59 27.97 -5.43
C LEU A 383 17.27 28.31 -6.89
N LEU A 384 15.99 28.59 -7.20
CA LEU A 384 15.58 29.14 -8.49
C LEU A 384 15.20 30.62 -8.34
N GLU A 385 15.78 31.48 -9.18
CA GLU A 385 15.46 32.91 -9.24
C GLU A 385 14.11 33.16 -9.93
N SER A 386 13.30 34.07 -9.38
CA SER A 386 11.92 34.30 -9.84
C SER A 386 11.76 34.90 -11.22
N ASP A 387 12.66 35.80 -11.63
CA ASP A 387 12.49 36.52 -12.90
C ASP A 387 13.00 35.72 -14.09
N THR A 388 14.01 34.87 -13.88
CA THR A 388 14.75 34.21 -14.97
C THR A 388 14.76 32.68 -14.89
N ASN A 389 14.26 32.08 -13.81
CA ASN A 389 14.40 30.65 -13.49
C ASN A 389 15.86 30.15 -13.50
N LYS A 390 16.83 31.05 -13.31
CA LYS A 390 18.25 30.65 -13.17
C LYS A 390 18.46 29.88 -11.88
N LYS A 391 19.29 28.86 -11.99
CA LYS A 391 19.68 27.95 -10.90
C LYS A 391 20.85 28.57 -10.13
N PHE A 392 20.77 28.59 -8.80
CA PHE A 392 21.85 28.99 -7.91
C PHE A 392 22.05 27.94 -6.81
N LEU A 393 23.29 27.68 -6.43
CA LEU A 393 23.66 26.79 -5.33
C LEU A 393 24.09 27.63 -4.14
N LEU A 394 23.31 27.61 -3.06
CA LEU A 394 23.69 28.18 -1.77
C LEU A 394 24.49 27.13 -0.98
N THR A 395 25.66 27.50 -0.48
CA THR A 395 26.50 26.64 0.36
C THR A 395 26.66 27.24 1.75
N LYS A 396 26.46 26.41 2.77
CA LYS A 396 26.64 26.74 4.19
C LYS A 396 28.05 26.31 4.64
N PRO A 397 28.76 27.10 5.46
CA PRO A 397 30.03 26.67 6.03
C PRO A 397 29.84 25.44 6.95
N VAL A 398 30.65 24.40 6.73
CA VAL A 398 30.53 23.05 7.34
C VAL A 398 30.95 23.01 8.82
N HIS A 399 31.61 24.05 9.35
CA HIS A 399 32.05 24.13 10.75
C HIS A 399 31.49 25.38 11.46
N MET A 400 30.41 25.21 12.22
CA MET A 400 29.87 26.21 13.16
C MET A 400 30.69 26.32 14.47
N ALA A 401 31.88 25.73 14.55
CA ALA A 401 32.70 25.66 15.77
C ALA A 401 33.96 26.55 15.75
N ALA A 402 34.24 27.25 14.65
CA ALA A 402 35.34 28.21 14.57
C ALA A 402 34.75 29.61 14.36
N GLU A 403 35.11 30.54 15.24
CA GLU A 403 34.55 31.89 15.41
C GLU A 403 34.68 32.85 14.21
N ASP A 404 34.95 32.39 12.98
CA ASP A 404 35.10 33.26 11.82
C ASP A 404 34.34 32.75 10.58
N SER A 405 33.32 33.52 10.20
CA SER A 405 32.51 33.52 8.96
C SER A 405 31.25 32.63 8.88
N GLY A 406 30.21 32.99 9.64
CA GLY A 406 28.83 32.51 9.46
C GLY A 406 28.12 33.03 8.20
N VAL A 407 28.82 33.13 7.07
CA VAL A 407 28.30 33.74 5.83
C VAL A 407 28.12 32.68 4.77
N CYS A 408 26.87 32.46 4.36
CA CYS A 408 26.56 31.53 3.28
C CYS A 408 27.04 32.08 1.93
N GLN A 409 27.45 31.21 1.01
CA GLN A 409 27.92 31.63 -0.32
C GLN A 409 26.96 31.15 -1.39
N LEU A 410 26.57 32.07 -2.28
CA LEU A 410 25.70 31.78 -3.41
C LEU A 410 26.51 31.68 -4.70
N HIS A 411 26.35 30.58 -5.42
CA HIS A 411 27.03 30.29 -6.69
C HIS A 411 26.00 30.15 -7.82
N SER A 412 26.24 30.74 -8.98
CA SER A 412 25.37 30.50 -10.14
C SER A 412 25.66 29.14 -10.76
N VAL A 413 24.61 28.44 -11.18
CA VAL A 413 24.72 27.15 -11.87
C VAL A 413 24.33 27.37 -13.34
N SER A 414 25.27 27.14 -14.26
CA SER A 414 24.98 27.16 -15.70
C SER A 414 24.56 25.78 -16.20
N ASP A 415 23.62 25.77 -17.14
CA ASP A 415 23.16 24.58 -17.84
C ASP A 415 23.77 24.63 -19.26
N ASP A 416 24.85 23.88 -19.46
CA ASP A 416 25.64 23.91 -20.68
C ASP A 416 25.25 22.72 -21.57
N PRO A 417 24.56 22.93 -22.72
CA PRO A 417 24.16 21.83 -23.58
C PRO A 417 25.38 21.21 -24.28
N LEU A 418 25.29 19.93 -24.64
CA LEU A 418 26.34 19.17 -25.33
C LEU A 418 26.92 19.82 -26.60
N SER A 419 26.19 20.71 -27.26
CA SER A 419 26.55 21.32 -28.55
C SER A 419 27.19 22.71 -28.45
N SER A 420 27.54 23.19 -27.25
CA SER A 420 28.13 24.53 -27.07
C SER A 420 29.63 24.56 -27.35
N GLY A 421 29.97 24.61 -28.65
CA GLY A 421 31.11 25.43 -29.07
C GLY A 421 30.87 26.88 -28.59
N HIS A 422 31.92 27.55 -28.12
CA HIS A 422 31.85 28.88 -27.49
C HIS A 422 30.81 29.83 -28.13
N GLY A 423 29.77 30.20 -27.38
CA GLY A 423 28.98 31.42 -27.65
C GLY A 423 27.66 31.27 -28.41
N VAL A 424 26.81 30.27 -28.11
CA VAL A 424 25.40 30.26 -28.56
C VAL A 424 24.45 30.30 -27.35
N SER A 425 23.42 31.14 -27.49
CA SER A 425 22.40 31.56 -26.51
C SER A 425 21.86 30.46 -25.60
N SER A 426 21.71 30.79 -24.33
CA SER A 426 21.09 29.99 -23.26
C SER A 426 19.80 29.31 -23.73
N ALA A 427 19.81 27.98 -23.78
CA ALA A 427 18.58 27.21 -23.83
C ALA A 427 17.71 27.58 -22.62
N GLU A 428 16.39 27.63 -22.80
CA GLU A 428 15.44 27.89 -21.71
C GLU A 428 15.74 26.94 -20.53
N ALA A 429 15.98 27.50 -19.35
CA ALA A 429 16.36 26.74 -18.18
C ALA A 429 15.22 25.80 -17.78
N SER A 430 15.50 24.48 -17.74
CA SER A 430 14.54 23.52 -17.23
C SER A 430 14.22 23.83 -15.77
N VAL A 431 12.93 23.86 -15.42
CA VAL A 431 12.45 24.09 -14.06
C VAL A 431 12.24 22.73 -13.38
N PRO A 432 13.08 22.35 -12.39
CA PRO A 432 12.86 21.15 -11.62
C PRO A 432 11.52 21.18 -10.88
N GLN A 433 10.79 20.08 -10.90
CA GLN A 433 9.60 19.86 -10.08
C GLN A 433 9.88 19.01 -8.85
N MET A 434 10.93 18.19 -8.92
CA MET A 434 11.45 17.41 -7.80
C MET A 434 12.97 17.28 -7.96
N VAL A 435 13.70 17.40 -6.85
CA VAL A 435 15.12 17.09 -6.75
C VAL A 435 15.31 16.25 -5.49
N SER A 436 16.01 15.13 -5.59
CA SER A 436 16.28 14.29 -4.42
C SER A 436 17.18 15.02 -3.41
N CYS A 437 16.95 14.80 -2.12
CA CYS A 437 17.85 15.28 -1.05
C CYS A 437 19.04 14.33 -0.85
N GLU A 438 18.85 13.03 -1.13
CA GLU A 438 19.87 12.00 -1.05
C GLU A 438 20.34 11.54 -2.44
N GLN A 439 21.48 10.86 -2.47
CA GLN A 439 22.05 10.27 -3.68
C GLN A 439 21.50 8.87 -3.95
N LEU A 440 21.47 8.46 -5.22
CA LEU A 440 21.27 7.05 -5.55
C LEU A 440 22.44 6.22 -5.01
N PRO A 441 22.16 5.03 -4.44
CA PRO A 441 23.21 4.05 -4.16
C PRO A 441 24.03 3.75 -5.41
N ASN A 442 25.34 3.48 -5.25
CA ASN A 442 26.26 3.28 -6.38
C ASN A 442 25.81 2.16 -7.35
N GLU A 443 25.19 1.11 -6.81
CA GLU A 443 24.62 0.00 -7.60
C GLU A 443 23.45 0.49 -8.47
N ASN A 444 22.54 1.28 -7.89
CA ASN A 444 21.39 1.87 -8.58
C ASN A 444 21.82 2.91 -9.62
N LEU A 445 22.82 3.74 -9.30
CA LEU A 445 23.42 4.68 -10.24
C LEU A 445 24.03 3.94 -11.44
N SER A 446 24.80 2.89 -11.17
CA SER A 446 25.45 2.11 -12.22
C SER A 446 24.43 1.38 -13.10
N ALA A 447 23.35 0.88 -12.51
CA ALA A 447 22.24 0.26 -13.23
C ALA A 447 21.45 1.26 -14.08
N ALA A 448 21.22 2.48 -13.58
CA ALA A 448 20.50 3.52 -14.30
C ALA A 448 21.25 4.01 -15.55
N LEU A 449 22.59 4.08 -15.49
CA LEU A 449 23.43 4.66 -16.55
C LEU A 449 24.15 3.62 -17.42
N ASP A 450 24.01 2.31 -17.15
CA ASP A 450 24.78 1.21 -17.76
C ASP A 450 26.31 1.39 -17.68
N GLN A 451 26.78 2.09 -16.66
CA GLN A 451 28.18 2.45 -16.52
C GLN A 451 28.60 2.21 -15.08
N LYS A 452 29.81 1.70 -14.85
CA LYS A 452 30.35 1.56 -13.50
C LYS A 452 30.80 2.93 -13.00
N ILE A 453 29.90 3.64 -12.33
CA ILE A 453 30.12 4.99 -11.84
C ILE A 453 29.99 4.98 -10.33
N VAL A 454 30.96 5.59 -9.66
CA VAL A 454 30.92 5.88 -8.22
C VAL A 454 31.16 7.38 -8.08
N SER A 455 30.08 8.13 -7.95
CA SER A 455 30.11 9.57 -7.85
C SER A 455 28.87 10.06 -7.10
N PRO A 456 28.98 11.18 -6.35
CA PRO A 456 27.81 11.90 -5.85
C PRO A 456 26.84 12.15 -6.99
N ASN A 457 25.55 12.10 -6.72
CA ASN A 457 24.54 12.30 -7.75
C ASN A 457 23.22 12.80 -7.14
N ARG A 458 22.37 13.42 -7.96
CA ARG A 458 20.98 13.74 -7.59
C ARG A 458 20.02 13.37 -8.71
N VAL A 459 18.86 12.86 -8.31
CA VAL A 459 17.74 12.59 -9.22
C VAL A 459 16.92 13.86 -9.33
N VAL A 460 16.67 14.30 -10.56
CA VAL A 460 15.89 15.48 -10.88
C VAL A 460 14.74 15.05 -11.78
N ALA A 461 13.55 15.59 -11.56
CA ALA A 461 12.43 15.42 -12.47
C ALA A 461 11.85 16.78 -12.86
N ASP A 462 11.72 17.02 -14.15
CA ASP A 462 11.11 18.21 -14.76
C ASP A 462 9.88 17.81 -15.60
N SER A 463 9.34 18.73 -16.40
CA SER A 463 8.20 18.43 -17.28
C SER A 463 8.60 17.74 -18.60
N GLY A 464 9.85 17.91 -19.04
CA GLY A 464 10.37 17.43 -20.33
C GLY A 464 11.07 16.07 -20.28
N SER A 465 11.29 15.50 -19.10
CA SER A 465 11.96 14.21 -18.90
C SER A 465 11.22 13.31 -17.91
N PHE A 466 11.37 12.00 -18.06
CA PHE A 466 10.86 11.02 -17.11
C PHE A 466 11.65 11.09 -15.81
N ALA A 467 12.97 11.17 -15.94
CA ALA A 467 13.92 11.43 -14.87
C ALA A 467 15.22 11.97 -15.47
N GLN A 468 15.99 12.67 -14.65
CA GLN A 468 17.36 13.09 -14.90
C GLN A 468 18.25 12.65 -13.74
N VAL A 469 19.48 12.28 -14.04
CA VAL A 469 20.51 11.97 -13.04
C VAL A 469 21.66 12.92 -13.28
N VAL A 470 21.91 13.81 -12.31
CA VAL A 470 23.03 14.76 -12.34
C VAL A 470 24.19 14.14 -11.58
N VAL A 471 25.21 13.69 -12.29
CA VAL A 471 26.39 13.01 -11.74
C VAL A 471 27.46 14.05 -11.38
N GLY A 472 27.95 13.96 -10.16
CA GLY A 472 28.89 14.87 -9.51
C GLY A 472 28.22 15.89 -8.60
N PHE A 473 26.96 16.22 -8.84
CA PHE A 473 26.24 17.24 -8.09
C PHE A 473 25.70 16.68 -6.75
N PRO A 474 25.69 17.46 -5.66
CA PRO A 474 26.13 18.86 -5.55
C PRO A 474 27.60 19.04 -5.16
N ASP A 475 28.34 17.95 -4.94
CA ASP A 475 29.63 17.96 -4.23
C ASP A 475 30.83 18.32 -5.11
N LEU A 476 30.84 17.82 -6.35
CA LEU A 476 31.92 18.06 -7.29
C LEU A 476 31.83 19.48 -7.86
N MET A 477 32.97 20.16 -7.82
CA MET A 477 33.13 21.51 -8.36
C MET A 477 33.47 21.52 -9.87
N SER A 478 33.69 20.34 -10.46
CA SER A 478 33.81 20.15 -11.91
C SER A 478 32.44 20.25 -12.58
N PRO A 479 32.38 20.43 -13.92
CA PRO A 479 31.13 20.29 -14.66
C PRO A 479 30.49 18.94 -14.35
N ASN A 480 29.24 18.97 -13.88
CA ASN A 480 28.48 17.79 -13.47
C ASN A 480 27.71 17.26 -14.67
N GLU A 481 27.82 15.97 -14.98
CA GLU A 481 27.19 15.37 -16.15
C GLU A 481 25.69 15.17 -15.92
N VAL A 482 24.85 15.66 -16.83
CA VAL A 482 23.40 15.48 -16.75
C VAL A 482 22.97 14.40 -17.72
N TYR A 483 22.46 13.29 -17.19
CA TYR A 483 21.85 12.21 -17.97
C TYR A 483 20.34 12.33 -17.93
N SER A 484 19.67 12.26 -19.07
CA SER A 484 18.22 12.50 -19.18
C SER A 484 17.51 11.37 -19.92
N PHE A 485 16.42 10.89 -19.32
CA PHE A 485 15.41 10.06 -19.98
C PHE A 485 14.36 10.99 -20.59
N LYS A 486 14.66 11.55 -21.77
CA LYS A 486 13.81 12.57 -22.40
C LYS A 486 12.43 12.04 -22.76
N ARG A 487 11.38 12.82 -22.50
CA ARG A 487 10.03 12.52 -22.96
C ARG A 487 9.89 12.86 -24.44
N PRO A 488 9.02 12.15 -25.18
CA PRO A 488 8.62 12.57 -26.52
C PRO A 488 7.92 13.92 -26.52
N ASP A 489 7.04 14.14 -25.54
CA ASP A 489 6.20 15.33 -25.41
C ASP A 489 6.37 15.96 -24.01
N ASP A 490 6.48 17.29 -23.95
CA ASP A 490 6.61 18.04 -22.70
C ASP A 490 5.25 18.15 -21.98
N LEU A 491 5.21 17.74 -20.72
CA LEU A 491 4.01 17.80 -19.87
C LEU A 491 3.49 19.22 -19.63
N ALA A 492 4.35 20.24 -19.73
CA ALA A 492 3.96 21.65 -19.60
C ALA A 492 3.29 22.17 -20.88
N ALA A 493 3.72 21.68 -22.05
CA ALA A 493 3.17 22.04 -23.35
C ALA A 493 1.90 21.26 -23.70
N MET A 494 1.71 20.06 -23.12
CA MET A 494 0.47 19.31 -23.22
C MET A 494 -0.69 20.12 -22.64
N LYS A 495 -1.48 20.72 -23.53
CA LYS A 495 -2.73 21.37 -23.16
C LYS A 495 -3.56 20.34 -22.38
N SER A 496 -4.07 20.74 -21.22
CA SER A 496 -5.19 20.05 -20.59
C SER A 496 -6.37 20.15 -21.57
N SER A 497 -6.51 19.18 -22.46
CA SER A 497 -7.52 19.21 -23.52
C SER A 497 -8.90 19.37 -22.90
N ASP A 498 -9.63 20.35 -23.41
CA ASP A 498 -10.89 20.93 -22.96
C ASP A 498 -12.11 20.00 -23.16
N GLY A 499 -11.99 18.71 -22.83
CA GLY A 499 -12.96 17.70 -23.29
C GLY A 499 -13.04 16.40 -22.49
N GLY A 500 -12.70 16.40 -21.20
CA GLY A 500 -12.92 15.26 -20.32
C GLY A 500 -14.18 15.42 -19.48
N ALA A 501 -14.96 14.34 -19.31
CA ALA A 501 -16.15 14.31 -18.45
C ALA A 501 -15.89 14.80 -17.00
N HIS A 502 -14.63 14.79 -16.56
CA HIS A 502 -14.16 15.27 -15.26
C HIS A 502 -14.30 16.80 -15.05
N MET A 503 -14.40 17.63 -16.10
CA MET A 503 -14.65 19.08 -15.93
C MET A 503 -16.13 19.46 -15.78
N PHE A 504 -17.09 18.61 -16.16
CA PHE A 504 -18.52 18.94 -15.96
C PHE A 504 -18.89 19.11 -14.48
N LEU A 505 -18.12 18.49 -13.56
CA LEU A 505 -18.24 18.67 -12.11
C LEU A 505 -17.32 19.78 -11.55
N ARG A 506 -16.28 20.20 -12.31
CA ARG A 506 -15.19 21.07 -11.83
C ARG A 506 -15.33 22.54 -12.23
N GLY A 507 -16.56 23.00 -12.48
CA GLY A 507 -16.93 24.34 -12.97
C GLY A 507 -15.87 25.45 -12.79
N GLY A 508 -15.17 25.79 -13.88
CA GLY A 508 -14.33 26.99 -13.95
C GLY A 508 -13.00 26.82 -14.68
N VAL A 509 -12.61 27.88 -15.40
CA VAL A 509 -11.30 28.06 -16.05
C VAL A 509 -10.20 28.11 -14.99
N ARG A 510 -9.13 27.32 -15.18
CA ARG A 510 -7.94 27.33 -14.31
C ARG A 510 -7.26 28.70 -14.39
N SER A 511 -7.11 29.39 -13.26
CA SER A 511 -6.54 30.75 -13.20
C SER A 511 -5.09 30.82 -12.67
N SER A 512 -4.53 29.73 -12.11
CA SER A 512 -3.20 29.73 -11.48
C SER A 512 -2.49 28.37 -11.57
N ALA A 513 -1.16 28.37 -11.49
CA ALA A 513 -0.34 27.15 -11.39
C ALA A 513 -0.68 26.34 -10.12
N PRO A 514 -0.55 25.00 -10.14
CA PRO A 514 -0.80 24.14 -8.98
C PRO A 514 0.20 24.43 -7.87
N LYS A 515 -0.26 24.44 -6.61
CA LYS A 515 0.60 24.67 -5.43
C LYS A 515 1.51 23.50 -5.08
N GLN A 516 1.12 22.27 -5.44
CA GLN A 516 1.85 21.04 -5.11
C GLN A 516 2.11 20.22 -6.38
N HIS A 517 3.38 19.85 -6.57
CA HIS A 517 3.79 18.90 -7.60
C HIS A 517 3.81 17.50 -6.99
N ASN A 518 2.91 16.63 -7.45
CA ASN A 518 2.85 15.24 -7.03
C ASN A 518 3.93 14.42 -7.75
N CYS A 519 5.20 14.62 -7.37
CA CYS A 519 6.33 13.84 -7.88
C CYS A 519 7.31 13.53 -6.73
N VAL A 520 7.66 12.25 -6.58
CA VAL A 520 8.51 11.75 -5.50
C VAL A 520 9.58 10.82 -6.07
N SER A 521 10.75 10.78 -5.43
CA SER A 521 11.80 9.80 -5.74
C SER A 521 11.81 8.68 -4.72
N LEU A 522 11.94 7.44 -5.20
CA LEU A 522 12.13 6.23 -4.40
C LEU A 522 13.54 5.70 -4.66
N LEU A 523 14.53 6.28 -4.00
CA LEU A 523 15.95 6.03 -4.28
C LEU A 523 16.35 4.57 -4.05
N SER A 524 15.77 3.91 -3.04
CA SER A 524 16.00 2.49 -2.75
C SER A 524 15.47 1.58 -3.86
N ALA A 525 14.33 1.92 -4.46
CA ALA A 525 13.73 1.19 -5.58
C ALA A 525 14.25 1.66 -6.95
N ASN A 526 15.13 2.66 -7.00
CA ASN A 526 15.61 3.31 -8.22
C ASN A 526 14.47 3.83 -9.13
N GLN A 527 13.43 4.39 -8.51
CA GLN A 527 12.20 4.81 -9.19
C GLN A 527 11.89 6.30 -9.00
N VAL A 528 11.28 6.90 -10.00
CA VAL A 528 10.61 8.22 -9.90
C VAL A 528 9.12 7.99 -10.12
N VAL A 529 8.30 8.45 -9.19
CA VAL A 529 6.83 8.29 -9.24
C VAL A 529 6.16 9.64 -9.34
N ARG A 530 5.22 9.78 -10.27
CA ARG A 530 4.47 11.02 -10.53
C ARG A 530 2.99 10.75 -10.71
N ALA A 531 2.14 11.55 -10.08
CA ALA A 531 0.70 11.51 -10.36
C ALA A 531 0.37 12.41 -11.56
N LEU A 532 -0.24 11.84 -12.59
CA LEU A 532 -0.64 12.54 -13.82
C LEU A 532 -2.15 12.44 -14.05
N PRO A 533 -2.79 13.49 -14.58
CA PRO A 533 -4.18 13.40 -15.03
C PRO A 533 -4.27 12.52 -16.30
N PRO A 534 -5.41 11.89 -16.57
CA PRO A 534 -5.60 11.03 -17.75
C PRO A 534 -5.25 11.68 -19.09
N THR A 535 -5.36 13.01 -19.20
CA THR A 535 -5.05 13.78 -20.41
C THR A 535 -3.55 13.82 -20.74
N LYS A 536 -2.67 13.58 -19.75
CA LYS A 536 -1.21 13.61 -19.89
C LYS A 536 -0.59 12.21 -19.99
N VAL A 537 -1.41 11.17 -20.16
CA VAL A 537 -0.98 9.77 -20.21
C VAL A 537 -1.17 9.22 -21.62
N PRO A 538 -0.22 8.45 -22.19
CA PRO A 538 -0.36 7.82 -23.49
C PRO A 538 -1.33 6.61 -23.44
N LEU A 539 -2.62 6.86 -23.17
CA LEU A 539 -3.63 5.81 -22.95
C LEU A 539 -3.76 4.81 -24.11
N LYS A 540 -3.46 5.23 -25.34
CA LYS A 540 -3.49 4.38 -26.55
C LYS A 540 -2.37 3.32 -26.56
N GLU A 541 -1.28 3.56 -25.84
CA GLU A 541 -0.15 2.62 -25.72
C GLU A 541 -0.33 1.72 -24.50
N VAL A 542 -0.94 2.25 -23.43
CA VAL A 542 -1.20 1.53 -22.18
C VAL A 542 -2.30 0.48 -22.35
N TYR A 543 -3.41 0.83 -23.01
CA TYR A 543 -4.57 -0.06 -23.18
C TYR A 543 -4.69 -0.60 -24.63
N PRO A 544 -5.20 -1.84 -24.81
CA PRO A 544 -5.57 -2.36 -26.12
C PRO A 544 -6.56 -1.45 -26.86
N LYS A 545 -6.55 -1.46 -28.20
CA LYS A 545 -7.39 -0.57 -29.02
C LYS A 545 -8.89 -0.79 -28.78
N GLU A 546 -9.31 -2.00 -28.43
CA GLU A 546 -10.72 -2.30 -28.13
C GLU A 546 -11.11 -2.04 -26.67
N ALA A 547 -10.15 -1.77 -25.78
CA ALA A 547 -10.41 -1.57 -24.36
C ALA A 547 -10.64 -0.09 -24.05
N THR A 548 -11.76 0.21 -23.39
CA THR A 548 -12.01 1.54 -22.84
C THR A 548 -11.18 1.75 -21.58
N PRO A 549 -10.33 2.79 -21.51
CA PRO A 549 -9.57 3.11 -20.30
C PRO A 549 -10.50 3.37 -19.11
N PRO A 550 -10.14 2.93 -17.89
CA PRO A 550 -10.92 3.19 -16.69
C PRO A 550 -10.96 4.70 -16.41
N MET A 551 -12.12 5.16 -15.92
CA MET A 551 -12.25 6.50 -15.37
C MET A 551 -11.62 6.52 -13.97
N VAL A 552 -10.58 7.33 -13.79
CA VAL A 552 -9.67 7.31 -12.63
C VAL A 552 -9.46 8.71 -12.06
N ALA A 553 -9.05 8.80 -10.80
CA ALA A 553 -8.67 10.08 -10.17
C ALA A 553 -7.32 10.60 -10.69
N ALA A 554 -6.39 9.68 -10.96
CA ALA A 554 -5.07 9.94 -11.51
C ALA A 554 -4.45 8.65 -12.07
N TYR A 555 -3.33 8.79 -12.77
CA TYR A 555 -2.41 7.70 -13.07
C TYR A 555 -1.10 7.94 -12.33
N LEU A 556 -0.57 6.91 -11.67
CA LEU A 556 0.80 6.91 -11.15
C LEU A 556 1.73 6.47 -12.27
N GLU A 557 2.48 7.42 -12.82
CA GLU A 557 3.60 7.16 -13.70
C GLU A 557 4.80 6.73 -12.85
N VAL A 558 5.16 5.46 -12.94
CA VAL A 558 6.32 4.88 -12.26
C VAL A 558 7.42 4.67 -13.30
N THR A 559 8.46 5.50 -13.22
CA THR A 559 9.66 5.42 -14.05
C THR A 559 10.70 4.60 -13.29
N ASP A 560 11.03 3.42 -13.79
CA ASP A 560 12.01 2.51 -13.19
C ASP A 560 13.33 2.57 -13.96
N LEU A 561 14.38 3.10 -13.31
CA LEU A 561 15.66 3.36 -13.94
C LEU A 561 16.51 2.09 -14.09
N THR A 562 16.28 1.07 -13.26
CA THR A 562 17.00 -0.21 -13.30
C THR A 562 16.54 -1.06 -14.48
N SER A 563 15.23 -1.24 -14.61
CA SER A 563 14.62 -2.04 -15.67
C SER A 563 14.41 -1.26 -16.97
N LYS A 564 14.59 0.07 -16.93
CA LYS A 564 14.35 1.01 -18.03
C LYS A 564 12.95 0.89 -18.60
N LYS A 565 11.97 0.88 -17.70
CA LYS A 565 10.56 0.76 -18.03
C LYS A 565 9.74 1.82 -17.33
N VAL A 566 8.63 2.19 -17.95
CA VAL A 566 7.62 3.06 -17.38
C VAL A 566 6.29 2.33 -17.36
N LYS A 567 5.57 2.45 -16.25
CA LYS A 567 4.20 1.92 -16.11
C LYS A 567 3.26 3.00 -15.59
N TYR A 568 2.00 2.90 -15.97
CA TYR A 568 0.95 3.83 -15.60
C TYR A 568 -0.12 3.09 -14.80
N ILE A 569 -0.10 3.25 -13.48
CA ILE A 569 -1.02 2.54 -12.57
C ILE A 569 -2.27 3.41 -12.36
N PRO A 570 -3.48 2.92 -12.68
CA PRO A 570 -4.71 3.68 -12.49
C PRO A 570 -5.07 3.81 -11.00
N VAL A 571 -5.30 5.04 -10.52
CA VAL A 571 -5.84 5.29 -9.18
C VAL A 571 -7.37 5.37 -9.25
N PRO A 572 -8.11 4.50 -8.55
CA PRO A 572 -9.57 4.52 -8.57
C PRO A 572 -10.15 5.91 -8.25
N ARG A 573 -11.34 6.21 -8.79
CA ARG A 573 -12.04 7.46 -8.46
C ARG A 573 -12.42 7.48 -6.98
N SER A 574 -12.45 8.70 -6.42
CA SER A 574 -12.95 8.90 -5.07
C SER A 574 -14.46 8.63 -5.01
N THR A 575 -14.91 8.04 -3.90
CA THR A 575 -16.33 7.77 -3.65
C THR A 575 -17.09 9.07 -3.36
N THR A 576 -16.41 10.00 -2.67
CA THR A 576 -16.92 11.33 -2.32
C THR A 576 -16.01 12.40 -2.94
N VAL A 577 -16.58 13.54 -3.28
CA VAL A 577 -15.84 14.70 -3.81
C VAL A 577 -16.38 15.94 -3.11
N SER A 578 -15.47 16.75 -2.58
CA SER A 578 -15.84 18.02 -1.97
C SER A 578 -16.50 18.95 -2.99
N PRO A 579 -17.59 19.65 -2.62
CA PRO A 579 -18.26 20.59 -3.50
C PRO A 579 -17.37 21.79 -3.88
N TYR A 580 -16.25 22.01 -3.18
CA TYR A 580 -15.30 23.09 -3.41
C TYR A 580 -14.27 22.77 -4.53
N THR A 581 -14.77 22.35 -5.69
CA THR A 581 -13.94 21.86 -6.81
C THR A 581 -12.99 22.92 -7.39
N SER A 582 -13.37 24.19 -7.34
CA SER A 582 -12.52 25.32 -7.73
C SER A 582 -11.29 25.46 -6.83
N TRP A 583 -11.42 25.21 -5.53
CA TRP A 583 -10.30 25.20 -4.59
C TRP A 583 -9.39 23.98 -4.83
N LEU A 584 -9.97 22.79 -4.98
CA LEU A 584 -9.22 21.56 -5.30
C LEU A 584 -8.30 21.73 -6.51
N SER A 585 -8.79 22.41 -7.55
CA SER A 585 -8.02 22.67 -8.77
C SER A 585 -6.78 23.56 -8.59
N ARG A 586 -6.68 24.32 -7.49
CA ARG A 586 -5.50 25.13 -7.16
C ARG A 586 -4.43 24.33 -6.41
N LEU A 587 -4.82 23.24 -5.76
CA LEU A 587 -3.92 22.42 -4.93
C LEU A 587 -3.00 21.58 -5.82
N SER A 588 -3.62 20.77 -6.69
CA SER A 588 -2.93 19.84 -7.57
C SER A 588 -3.61 19.73 -8.93
N GLU A 589 -2.84 19.33 -9.94
CA GLU A 589 -3.37 18.99 -11.27
C GLU A 589 -4.26 17.74 -11.25
N THR A 590 -4.10 16.88 -10.24
CA THR A 590 -4.80 15.59 -10.05
C THR A 590 -5.71 15.62 -8.82
N ASP A 591 -6.67 14.70 -8.74
CA ASP A 591 -7.57 14.52 -7.58
C ASP A 591 -6.94 13.67 -6.46
N VAL A 592 -5.60 13.67 -6.37
CA VAL A 592 -4.83 12.91 -5.37
C VAL A 592 -3.66 13.74 -4.86
N VAL A 593 -3.21 13.46 -3.65
CA VAL A 593 -1.92 13.90 -3.09
C VAL A 593 -1.10 12.65 -2.77
N MET A 594 0.23 12.73 -2.85
CA MET A 594 1.13 11.58 -2.77
C MET A 594 2.32 11.83 -1.84
N ALA A 595 2.77 10.77 -1.17
CA ALA A 595 4.05 10.73 -0.46
C ALA A 595 4.79 9.39 -0.70
N PRO A 596 6.12 9.36 -0.61
CA PRO A 596 6.87 8.10 -0.60
C PRO A 596 6.55 7.29 0.66
N LEU A 597 6.68 5.97 0.61
CA LEU A 597 6.63 5.08 1.78
C LEU A 597 8.03 4.55 2.08
N GLY A 598 8.39 4.44 3.37
CA GLY A 598 9.69 3.91 3.80
C GLY A 598 9.97 2.47 3.30
N SER A 599 8.92 1.70 3.01
CA SER A 599 8.99 0.34 2.49
C SER A 599 9.33 0.23 0.99
N GLY A 600 9.57 1.35 0.28
CA GLY A 600 9.88 1.35 -1.16
C GLY A 600 8.63 1.37 -2.05
N GLY A 601 7.58 2.04 -1.59
CA GLY A 601 6.32 2.24 -2.32
C GLY A 601 5.85 3.69 -2.25
N VAL A 602 4.58 3.93 -2.58
CA VAL A 602 3.95 5.25 -2.45
C VAL A 602 2.60 5.15 -1.76
N VAL A 603 2.23 6.20 -1.03
CA VAL A 603 0.88 6.39 -0.52
C VAL A 603 0.20 7.48 -1.34
N THR A 604 -1.07 7.26 -1.69
CA THR A 604 -1.91 8.29 -2.29
C THR A 604 -3.13 8.52 -1.44
N VAL A 605 -3.53 9.77 -1.28
CA VAL A 605 -4.79 10.16 -0.65
C VAL A 605 -5.62 10.88 -1.70
N ASP A 606 -6.81 10.37 -2.00
CA ASP A 606 -7.71 11.05 -2.91
C ASP A 606 -8.48 12.18 -2.22
N VAL A 607 -9.14 13.03 -3.02
CA VAL A 607 -9.95 14.16 -2.50
C VAL A 607 -11.09 13.74 -1.57
N GLY A 608 -11.52 12.47 -1.61
CA GLY A 608 -12.54 11.93 -0.72
C GLY A 608 -11.98 11.45 0.62
N GLY A 609 -10.66 11.45 0.80
CA GLY A 609 -10.00 10.95 2.01
C GLY A 609 -9.76 9.44 1.99
N CYS A 610 -9.88 8.77 0.85
CA CYS A 610 -9.48 7.37 0.73
C CYS A 610 -7.98 7.30 0.48
N VAL A 611 -7.30 6.65 1.41
CA VAL A 611 -5.86 6.42 1.39
C VAL A 611 -5.60 5.05 0.79
N ARG A 612 -4.63 5.00 -0.14
CA ARG A 612 -4.20 3.76 -0.80
C ARG A 612 -2.69 3.61 -0.67
N LEU A 613 -2.27 2.41 -0.30
CA LEU A 613 -0.87 2.02 -0.22
C LEU A 613 -0.49 1.23 -1.47
N TRP A 614 0.55 1.67 -2.15
CA TRP A 614 1.01 1.10 -3.42
C TRP A 614 2.41 0.53 -3.25
N GLU A 615 2.61 -0.67 -3.78
CA GLU A 615 3.91 -1.30 -3.91
C GLU A 615 4.33 -1.22 -5.38
N THR A 616 5.42 -0.52 -5.67
CA THR A 616 5.86 -0.27 -7.06
C THR A 616 7.21 -0.89 -7.39
N GLY A 617 8.06 -1.13 -6.38
CA GLY A 617 9.37 -1.77 -6.51
C GLY A 617 9.27 -3.20 -7.04
N LEU A 618 10.17 -3.57 -7.95
CA LEU A 618 10.16 -4.89 -8.60
C LEU A 618 10.40 -6.02 -7.59
N ASP A 619 11.44 -5.90 -6.75
CA ASP A 619 11.84 -6.95 -5.81
C ASP A 619 10.78 -7.18 -4.72
N THR A 620 10.16 -6.10 -4.26
CA THR A 620 9.09 -6.15 -3.25
C THR A 620 7.84 -6.77 -3.86
N LEU A 621 7.40 -6.31 -5.04
CA LEU A 621 6.27 -6.90 -5.76
C LEU A 621 6.46 -8.39 -6.05
N GLN A 622 7.66 -8.81 -6.48
CA GLN A 622 7.95 -10.22 -6.75
C GLN A 622 7.85 -11.07 -5.48
N ARG A 623 8.38 -10.59 -4.36
CA ARG A 623 8.27 -11.27 -3.06
C ARG A 623 6.81 -11.39 -2.63
N SER A 624 6.07 -10.28 -2.67
CA SER A 624 4.65 -10.21 -2.33
C SER A 624 3.79 -11.12 -3.22
N LEU A 625 4.12 -11.23 -4.51
CA LEU A 625 3.43 -12.12 -5.45
C LEU A 625 3.71 -13.60 -5.14
N MET A 626 4.95 -13.95 -4.79
CA MET A 626 5.28 -15.31 -4.37
C MET A 626 4.55 -15.70 -3.08
N GLU A 627 4.54 -14.82 -2.07
CA GLU A 627 3.77 -15.02 -0.84
C GLU A 627 2.28 -15.20 -1.13
N TRP A 628 1.72 -14.37 -2.01
CA TRP A 628 0.32 -14.47 -2.43
C TRP A 628 0.00 -15.80 -3.12
N ARG A 629 0.84 -16.26 -4.05
CA ARG A 629 0.70 -17.56 -4.70
C ARG A 629 0.83 -18.72 -3.72
N ASN A 630 1.74 -18.63 -2.76
CA ASN A 630 1.91 -19.65 -1.72
C ASN A 630 0.67 -19.76 -0.83
N MET A 631 0.00 -18.65 -0.51
CA MET A 631 -1.27 -18.70 0.25
C MET A 631 -2.40 -19.37 -0.52
N ILE A 632 -2.45 -19.23 -1.83
CA ILE A 632 -3.44 -19.93 -2.67
C ILE A 632 -3.12 -21.43 -2.73
N GLY A 633 -1.83 -21.76 -2.87
CA GLY A 633 -1.33 -23.13 -3.03
C GLY A 633 -1.43 -23.64 -4.47
N SER A 634 -0.93 -24.85 -4.72
CA SER A 634 -1.15 -25.53 -5.99
C SER A 634 -2.56 -26.12 -6.02
N GLU A 635 -3.39 -25.68 -6.98
CA GLU A 635 -4.62 -26.41 -7.29
C GLU A 635 -4.24 -27.77 -7.88
N ASP A 636 -4.14 -28.79 -7.03
CA ASP A 636 -4.33 -30.17 -7.48
C ASP A 636 -5.79 -30.21 -7.94
N GLY A 637 -6.03 -30.08 -9.25
CA GLY A 637 -7.36 -30.03 -9.90
C GLY A 637 -8.22 -31.30 -9.72
N ARG A 638 -8.04 -32.03 -8.62
CA ARG A 638 -8.85 -33.16 -8.20
C ARG A 638 -10.14 -32.63 -7.59
N PRO A 639 -11.31 -33.01 -8.12
CA PRO A 639 -12.58 -32.60 -7.54
C PRO A 639 -12.74 -33.14 -6.11
N VAL A 640 -13.29 -32.32 -5.23
CA VAL A 640 -13.61 -32.65 -3.83
C VAL A 640 -14.49 -33.91 -3.78
N GLN A 641 -14.01 -34.97 -3.14
CA GLN A 641 -14.77 -36.23 -2.96
C GLN A 641 -15.72 -36.13 -1.76
N ILE A 642 -17.02 -36.00 -2.03
CA ILE A 642 -18.07 -36.03 -0.99
C ILE A 642 -18.51 -37.48 -0.75
N THR A 643 -18.22 -38.03 0.43
CA THR A 643 -18.71 -39.36 0.85
C THR A 643 -20.01 -39.21 1.64
N ILE A 644 -21.11 -39.78 1.15
CA ILE A 644 -22.43 -39.75 1.81
C ILE A 644 -22.65 -41.07 2.55
N GLN A 645 -22.85 -40.99 3.88
CA GLN A 645 -23.20 -42.15 4.71
C GLN A 645 -24.72 -42.41 4.71
N ARG A 646 -25.12 -43.67 4.59
CA ARG A 646 -26.51 -44.12 4.70
C ARG A 646 -26.59 -45.57 5.19
N ASP A 647 -27.67 -45.89 5.88
CA ASP A 647 -28.00 -47.27 6.24
C ASP A 647 -28.85 -47.91 5.14
N SER A 648 -28.48 -49.13 4.72
CA SER A 648 -29.16 -49.85 3.65
C SER A 648 -30.36 -50.63 4.16
N GLY A 649 -30.39 -51.01 5.44
CA GLY A 649 -31.50 -51.75 6.08
C GLY A 649 -31.81 -53.12 5.46
N LEU A 650 -30.87 -53.68 4.70
CA LEU A 650 -31.08 -54.85 3.85
C LEU A 650 -29.91 -55.84 3.96
N ASP A 651 -30.22 -57.14 4.03
CA ASP A 651 -29.23 -58.21 4.18
C ASP A 651 -28.45 -58.54 2.90
N VAL A 652 -27.32 -59.22 3.05
CA VAL A 652 -26.46 -59.71 1.96
C VAL A 652 -26.76 -61.18 1.64
N SER A 653 -26.56 -61.59 0.39
CA SER A 653 -26.87 -62.95 -0.07
C SER A 653 -25.62 -63.68 -0.53
N ALA A 654 -25.14 -63.42 -1.74
CA ALA A 654 -23.92 -64.02 -2.29
C ALA A 654 -23.19 -63.04 -3.22
N PRO A 655 -21.85 -62.97 -3.15
CA PRO A 655 -21.06 -62.06 -3.97
C PRO A 655 -21.13 -62.44 -5.45
N LYS A 656 -21.23 -61.44 -6.33
CA LYS A 656 -21.26 -61.57 -7.80
C LYS A 656 -20.65 -60.33 -8.46
N HIS A 657 -20.26 -60.44 -9.73
CA HIS A 657 -19.74 -59.29 -10.49
C HIS A 657 -20.81 -58.21 -10.74
N GLY A 658 -22.04 -58.63 -11.07
CA GLY A 658 -23.12 -57.74 -11.51
C GLY A 658 -23.27 -57.69 -13.02
N LYS A 659 -24.35 -57.07 -13.51
CA LYS A 659 -24.54 -56.74 -14.93
C LYS A 659 -23.84 -55.42 -15.23
N VAL A 660 -23.22 -55.31 -16.40
CA VAL A 660 -22.65 -54.04 -16.88
C VAL A 660 -23.74 -53.25 -17.58
N ASP A 661 -23.91 -51.99 -17.19
CA ASP A 661 -24.83 -51.06 -17.85
C ASP A 661 -24.17 -50.46 -19.10
N ALA A 662 -24.78 -50.68 -20.27
CA ALA A 662 -24.27 -50.13 -21.53
C ALA A 662 -24.33 -48.60 -21.59
N ALA A 663 -25.21 -47.96 -20.79
CA ALA A 663 -25.34 -46.51 -20.71
C ALA A 663 -24.49 -45.88 -19.57
N ASN A 664 -23.77 -46.70 -18.79
CA ASN A 664 -23.04 -46.28 -17.59
C ASN A 664 -23.83 -45.35 -16.66
N ALA A 665 -25.12 -45.63 -16.43
CA ALA A 665 -25.94 -44.81 -15.55
C ALA A 665 -25.54 -44.99 -14.07
N PRO A 666 -25.67 -43.96 -13.22
CA PRO A 666 -25.32 -44.05 -11.80
C PRO A 666 -26.32 -44.91 -11.03
N HIS A 667 -25.87 -46.04 -10.49
CA HIS A 667 -26.69 -46.96 -9.69
C HIS A 667 -26.28 -46.93 -8.22
N VAL A 668 -27.25 -46.71 -7.32
CA VAL A 668 -26.98 -46.44 -5.91
C VAL A 668 -27.84 -47.32 -5.00
N GLY A 669 -27.25 -48.30 -4.30
CA GLY A 669 -27.94 -49.09 -3.25
C GLY A 669 -28.55 -50.43 -3.67
N GLY A 670 -28.43 -50.82 -4.93
CA GLY A 670 -28.92 -52.10 -5.46
C GLY A 670 -27.90 -53.24 -5.41
N ASN A 671 -28.28 -54.40 -5.97
CA ASN A 671 -27.43 -55.59 -6.13
C ASN A 671 -27.41 -56.14 -7.57
N GLN A 672 -27.70 -55.29 -8.56
CA GLN A 672 -27.85 -55.71 -9.95
C GLN A 672 -26.67 -55.31 -10.82
N TRP A 673 -26.07 -54.15 -10.56
CA TRP A 673 -25.14 -53.48 -11.49
C TRP A 673 -23.70 -53.50 -10.99
N ALA A 674 -22.77 -53.86 -11.87
CA ALA A 674 -21.34 -53.75 -11.66
C ALA A 674 -20.92 -52.27 -11.73
N GLY A 675 -20.17 -51.79 -10.73
CA GLY A 675 -19.69 -50.40 -10.66
C GLY A 675 -20.65 -49.42 -9.97
N GLY A 676 -21.78 -49.91 -9.43
CA GLY A 676 -22.67 -49.10 -8.60
C GLY A 676 -22.05 -48.69 -7.26
N THR A 677 -22.58 -47.64 -6.64
CA THR A 677 -22.06 -47.13 -5.36
C THR A 677 -23.02 -47.40 -4.19
N GLY A 678 -22.45 -47.79 -3.04
CA GLY A 678 -23.20 -48.07 -1.82
C GLY A 678 -24.21 -49.20 -1.93
N GLY A 679 -24.01 -50.15 -2.85
CA GLY A 679 -24.86 -51.32 -3.11
C GLY A 679 -24.48 -52.55 -2.27
N ARG A 680 -25.09 -53.70 -2.60
CA ARG A 680 -24.82 -54.98 -1.93
C ARG A 680 -24.51 -56.10 -2.92
N ASP A 681 -23.78 -57.12 -2.47
CA ASP A 681 -23.48 -58.37 -3.20
C ASP A 681 -22.69 -58.22 -4.51
N THR A 682 -22.47 -57.00 -5.00
CA THR A 682 -22.04 -56.72 -6.38
C THR A 682 -20.72 -55.95 -6.38
N ALA A 683 -19.87 -56.12 -7.42
CA ALA A 683 -18.61 -55.39 -7.52
C ALA A 683 -18.87 -53.88 -7.67
N GLY A 684 -18.27 -53.05 -6.82
CA GLY A 684 -18.58 -51.62 -6.76
C GLY A 684 -17.86 -50.89 -5.62
N LEU A 685 -18.16 -49.61 -5.42
CA LEU A 685 -17.55 -48.77 -4.38
C LEU A 685 -18.54 -48.47 -3.25
N GLY A 686 -18.04 -48.41 -2.01
CA GLY A 686 -18.83 -47.99 -0.83
C GLY A 686 -19.93 -48.95 -0.36
N GLY A 687 -20.16 -50.09 -1.03
CA GLY A 687 -21.15 -51.11 -0.65
C GLY A 687 -20.69 -52.15 0.38
N LYS A 688 -21.49 -53.22 0.54
CA LYS A 688 -21.21 -54.39 1.41
C LYS A 688 -21.42 -55.73 0.69
N GLY A 689 -20.66 -56.77 1.03
CA GLY A 689 -20.85 -58.13 0.47
C GLY A 689 -20.44 -58.34 -1.00
N GLY A 690 -19.87 -57.33 -1.68
CA GLY A 690 -19.32 -57.48 -3.04
C GLY A 690 -17.91 -58.09 -3.07
N PRO A 691 -17.49 -58.71 -4.19
CA PRO A 691 -16.21 -59.45 -4.27
C PRO A 691 -14.98 -58.53 -4.35
N TYR A 692 -15.05 -57.41 -5.06
CA TYR A 692 -13.93 -56.46 -5.21
C TYR A 692 -14.43 -55.06 -5.55
N ARG A 693 -13.52 -54.08 -5.45
CA ARG A 693 -13.81 -52.69 -5.80
C ARG A 693 -13.79 -52.52 -7.32
N LEU A 694 -14.84 -51.91 -7.85
CA LEU A 694 -14.96 -51.55 -9.25
C LEU A 694 -15.44 -50.11 -9.30
N ASP A 695 -14.63 -49.23 -9.90
CA ASP A 695 -14.95 -47.81 -10.05
C ASP A 695 -15.46 -47.54 -11.46
N ALA A 696 -16.66 -46.96 -11.55
CA ALA A 696 -17.29 -46.56 -12.81
C ALA A 696 -17.34 -45.03 -13.00
N GLY A 697 -16.67 -44.27 -12.13
CA GLY A 697 -16.55 -42.80 -12.22
C GLY A 697 -17.70 -42.02 -11.58
N HIS A 698 -18.48 -42.66 -10.71
CA HIS A 698 -19.70 -42.08 -10.10
C HIS A 698 -19.47 -41.59 -8.66
N LYS A 699 -20.36 -40.72 -8.16
CA LYS A 699 -20.33 -40.26 -6.75
C LYS A 699 -20.46 -41.45 -5.79
N VAL A 700 -19.50 -41.58 -4.87
CA VAL A 700 -19.42 -42.74 -3.97
C VAL A 700 -20.36 -42.57 -2.77
N HIS A 701 -21.40 -43.40 -2.74
CA HIS A 701 -22.23 -43.60 -1.55
C HIS A 701 -21.64 -44.71 -0.70
N GLN A 702 -21.42 -44.46 0.59
CA GLN A 702 -20.82 -45.43 1.49
C GLN A 702 -21.84 -45.92 2.52
N VAL A 703 -21.98 -47.24 2.60
CA VAL A 703 -22.72 -47.93 3.66
C VAL A 703 -21.97 -47.79 4.99
N SER A 704 -22.70 -47.66 6.10
CA SER A 704 -22.14 -47.52 7.44
C SER A 704 -21.19 -48.67 7.82
N GLN A 705 -20.21 -48.39 8.69
CA GLN A 705 -19.21 -49.39 9.07
C GLN A 705 -19.85 -50.58 9.80
N ALA A 706 -20.87 -50.32 10.64
CA ALA A 706 -21.63 -51.36 11.33
C ALA A 706 -22.26 -52.37 10.36
N GLU A 707 -22.82 -51.91 9.23
CA GLU A 707 -23.39 -52.80 8.22
C GLU A 707 -22.34 -53.58 7.41
N LYS A 708 -21.13 -53.05 7.26
CA LYS A 708 -20.00 -53.78 6.66
C LYS A 708 -19.49 -54.88 7.59
N ASP A 709 -19.44 -54.59 8.89
CA ASP A 709 -19.00 -55.53 9.92
C ASP A 709 -20.09 -56.59 10.21
N ALA A 710 -21.36 -56.33 9.88
CA ALA A 710 -22.46 -57.29 9.99
C ALA A 710 -22.52 -58.34 8.85
N VAL A 711 -21.66 -58.25 7.83
CA VAL A 711 -21.64 -59.24 6.73
C VAL A 711 -21.24 -60.62 7.27
N PRO A 712 -22.04 -61.69 7.05
CA PRO A 712 -21.73 -63.05 7.50
C PRO A 712 -20.39 -63.56 6.97
N GLU A 713 -19.70 -64.37 7.78
CA GLU A 713 -18.34 -64.85 7.47
C GLU A 713 -18.30 -65.75 6.21
N GLU A 714 -19.38 -66.46 5.92
CA GLU A 714 -19.55 -67.25 4.70
C GLU A 714 -19.52 -66.38 3.42
N VAL A 715 -20.17 -65.21 3.46
CA VAL A 715 -20.21 -64.24 2.36
C VAL A 715 -18.84 -63.58 2.18
N ARG A 716 -18.13 -63.29 3.28
CA ARG A 716 -16.76 -62.75 3.22
C ARG A 716 -15.78 -63.73 2.61
N ARG A 717 -15.88 -65.02 2.97
CA ARG A 717 -15.04 -66.08 2.41
C ARG A 717 -15.31 -66.26 0.91
N ALA A 718 -16.58 -66.31 0.51
CA ALA A 718 -16.97 -66.40 -0.90
C ALA A 718 -16.51 -65.17 -1.71
N ALA A 719 -16.56 -63.97 -1.13
CA ALA A 719 -16.11 -62.74 -1.77
C ALA A 719 -14.58 -62.77 -1.97
N ARG A 720 -13.84 -63.24 -0.96
CA ARG A 720 -12.38 -63.42 -1.01
C ARG A 720 -11.97 -64.44 -2.08
N ASP A 721 -12.62 -65.60 -2.15
CA ASP A 721 -12.34 -66.61 -3.17
C ASP A 721 -12.59 -66.09 -4.60
N MET A 722 -13.66 -65.30 -4.78
CA MET A 722 -13.97 -64.66 -6.06
C MET A 722 -12.97 -63.56 -6.41
N ALA A 723 -12.53 -62.77 -5.43
CA ALA A 723 -11.50 -61.76 -5.58
C ALA A 723 -10.15 -62.38 -5.97
N GLU A 724 -9.75 -63.49 -5.34
CA GLU A 724 -8.51 -64.20 -5.66
C GLU A 724 -8.54 -64.80 -7.07
N LYS A 725 -9.68 -65.35 -7.50
CA LYS A 725 -9.86 -65.84 -8.88
C LYS A 725 -9.79 -64.70 -9.90
N ALA A 726 -10.47 -63.59 -9.64
CA ALA A 726 -10.42 -62.40 -10.49
C ALA A 726 -9.02 -61.79 -10.53
N PHE A 727 -8.33 -61.71 -9.39
CA PHE A 727 -6.96 -61.22 -9.30
C PHE A 727 -5.98 -62.10 -10.09
N LYS A 728 -6.08 -63.42 -9.99
CA LYS A 728 -5.26 -64.35 -10.79
C LYS A 728 -5.52 -64.21 -12.29
N GLN A 729 -6.78 -64.03 -12.70
CA GLN A 729 -7.14 -63.78 -14.10
C GLN A 729 -6.60 -62.42 -14.60
N SER A 730 -6.80 -61.34 -13.85
CA SER A 730 -6.28 -60.02 -14.20
C SER A 730 -4.76 -59.99 -14.21
N PHE A 731 -4.09 -60.68 -13.27
CA PHE A 731 -2.63 -60.80 -13.26
C PHE A 731 -2.13 -61.55 -14.48
N PHE A 732 -2.80 -62.64 -14.88
CA PHE A 732 -2.48 -63.36 -16.12
C PHE A 732 -2.65 -62.48 -17.37
N PHE A 733 -3.75 -61.71 -17.46
CA PHE A 733 -3.98 -60.75 -18.55
C PHE A 733 -2.97 -59.59 -18.55
N LEU A 734 -2.63 -59.02 -17.39
CA LEU A 734 -1.63 -57.96 -17.28
C LEU A 734 -0.24 -58.48 -17.69
N THR A 735 0.09 -59.72 -17.35
CA THR A 735 1.36 -60.34 -17.76
C THR A 735 1.40 -60.58 -19.27
N ILE A 736 0.28 -60.94 -19.88
CA ILE A 736 0.13 -61.07 -21.35
C ILE A 736 0.19 -59.70 -22.04
N ASP A 737 -0.47 -58.66 -21.52
CA ASP A 737 -0.44 -57.30 -22.09
C ASP A 737 0.95 -56.68 -21.95
N ILE A 738 1.65 -56.90 -20.83
CA ILE A 738 3.06 -56.49 -20.66
C ILE A 738 3.96 -57.27 -21.62
N TRP A 739 3.70 -58.56 -21.85
CA TRP A 739 4.46 -59.38 -22.80
C TRP A 739 4.20 -58.98 -24.26
N LEU A 740 2.94 -58.77 -24.67
CA LEU A 740 2.54 -58.28 -26.00
C LEU A 740 3.05 -56.84 -26.24
N SER A 741 3.00 -55.96 -25.24
CA SER A 741 3.56 -54.61 -25.33
C SER A 741 5.10 -54.64 -25.45
N SER A 742 5.76 -55.64 -24.87
CA SER A 742 7.21 -55.83 -25.00
C SER A 742 7.61 -56.48 -26.33
N VAL A 743 6.76 -57.32 -26.92
CA VAL A 743 6.98 -57.95 -28.23
C VAL A 743 6.65 -57.00 -29.40
N THR A 744 5.86 -55.96 -29.18
CA THR A 744 5.58 -54.93 -30.20
C THR A 744 6.70 -53.87 -30.31
N VAL A 745 7.74 -53.95 -29.46
CA VAL A 745 8.90 -53.03 -29.42
C VAL A 745 10.21 -53.77 -29.78
N LEU A 746 10.14 -54.93 -30.43
CA LEU A 746 11.29 -55.62 -31.04
C LEU A 746 11.14 -55.78 -32.56
#